data_AF-A0A8C3GAH6-F1
#
_entry.id   AF-A0A8C3GAH6-F1
#
_cell.length_a   1.000
_cell.length_b   1.000
_cell.length_c   1.000
_cell.angle_alpha   90.00
_cell.angle_beta   90.00
_cell.angle_gamma   90.00
#
_symmetry.space_group_name_H-M   'P 1'
#
loop_
_entity.id
_entity.type
_entity.pdbx_description
1 polymer ?
#
loop_
_entity_poly.entity_id
_entity_poly.type
_entity_poly.pdbx_seq_one_letter_code
_entity_poly.pdbx_strand_id
1 'polypeptide(L)'
;MPNQISTLDFNDTFLSLDHLRSCFPGYTIQVTEENPDLQVFPFRIKFPISNKTDKGKKRKADEEVEPKEEDKSLIVEPYVTLNRGPYPYNQPKRNTIQFTPTQIEAIRAGMQPGLTMVVGPPGTGKTDVAVQIISNLYHNFPEQRTLIVTHSNQALNQLFEKIMALDIDERHLLRLGHGEEELETEKDFSRYGRVNYVLARRLELLREVGRLQESLDVPGDVSYTCETAGHFYLYQVISRWEEYMSKVRPKQSKTVEVEAVAAHFPFHKYFSNAPQPVFKGRSYEEDMDIAEGCYRHIKKIFTQLEEFRAFELLRSGLDRSKYLLVKEAKIIAMTCTHAALKRHDLVELGFKYDNILMEEAAQILEIETFIPLLLQNPEDGYSRLKRWIMIGDHHQLPPVIKNMAFQKYSNMEQSLFTRFVRLGVPTIDLDAQGRARASLCNLYNWRYKQLGNLPHVQQLPEFQVPNPGLTFDFQLINVEDFNGVGESEPNPYFYQNLAEAEYSVALFMYMRLLGYPADRISILTTYNGQKHLIRDVINQRCAGNSFFSQPNKVTTVDRFQGQQNDYIILSLVRTKAVGHLRDVRRLVVAMSRARLGLYIFGRVSLFQNCFELTPVFSQLTARLMQLHIRPHEYYSQEQPVHQIIKNMPEMTNMVYNMYMHMIQTSQKYRQVKAFDKYNNEECHQTTFKTTHILAVQIVIQSVNVLSTIYSATSRALWRTTDENNNPWKDAKTSCLLALPLCLLFLLLALCNVYQPPSLPSLSGATEE
;
A
#
# COMPACT_ATOMS: atom_id res chain seq x y z
N MET A 1 -34.97 -3.07 7.07
CA MET A 1 -35.04 -4.51 7.42
C MET A 1 -35.68 -4.66 8.79
N PRO A 2 -36.48 -5.70 9.08
CA PRO A 2 -37.18 -5.83 10.38
C PRO A 2 -36.23 -6.02 11.57
N ASN A 3 -35.03 -6.53 11.33
CA ASN A 3 -33.95 -6.74 12.29
C ASN A 3 -32.87 -5.63 12.21
N GLN A 4 -33.26 -4.41 11.83
CA GLN A 4 -32.33 -3.27 11.81
C GLN A 4 -31.78 -3.00 13.22
N ILE A 5 -30.47 -2.84 13.31
CA ILE A 5 -29.76 -2.62 14.57
C ILE A 5 -29.84 -1.14 14.90
N SER A 6 -30.34 -0.80 16.10
CA SER A 6 -30.52 0.59 16.51
C SER A 6 -29.20 1.29 16.83
N THR A 7 -28.29 0.62 17.53
CA THR A 7 -27.03 1.20 18.00
C THR A 7 -25.87 0.45 17.38
N LEU A 8 -24.98 1.17 16.71
CA LEU A 8 -23.79 0.61 16.07
C LEU A 8 -22.54 1.33 16.59
N ASP A 9 -21.48 0.57 16.80
CA ASP A 9 -20.17 1.10 17.15
C ASP A 9 -19.38 1.40 15.86
N PHE A 10 -19.12 2.67 15.59
CA PHE A 10 -18.36 3.09 14.41
C PHE A 10 -16.86 3.07 14.66
N ASN A 11 -16.40 2.78 15.88
CA ASN A 11 -15.00 2.63 16.24
C ASN A 11 -14.13 3.78 15.68
N ASP A 12 -13.18 3.47 14.79
CA ASP A 12 -12.23 4.39 14.16
C ASP A 12 -12.69 4.96 12.81
N THR A 13 -13.97 4.80 12.46
CA THR A 13 -14.52 5.30 11.19
C THR A 13 -14.44 6.84 11.11
N PHE A 14 -14.64 7.53 12.23
CA PHE A 14 -14.57 8.99 12.29
C PHE A 14 -13.31 9.45 13.02
N LEU A 15 -12.55 10.31 12.36
CA LEU A 15 -11.33 10.94 12.90
C LEU A 15 -11.60 11.97 14.01
N SER A 16 -12.79 12.58 14.02
CA SER A 16 -13.20 13.59 14.99
C SER A 16 -14.73 13.72 15.03
N LEU A 17 -15.25 14.41 16.05
CA LEU A 17 -16.68 14.73 16.12
C LEU A 17 -17.13 15.65 14.97
N ASP A 18 -16.28 16.58 14.53
CA ASP A 18 -16.60 17.46 13.40
C ASP A 18 -16.66 16.70 12.08
N HIS A 19 -15.78 15.70 11.90
CA HIS A 19 -15.89 14.77 10.78
C HIS A 19 -17.23 14.02 10.84
N LEU A 20 -17.63 13.46 11.99
CA LEU A 20 -18.94 12.83 12.16
C LEU A 20 -20.09 13.79 11.80
N ARG A 21 -20.06 15.03 12.29
CA ARG A 21 -21.05 16.06 11.97
C ARG A 21 -21.16 16.34 10.47
N SER A 22 -20.02 16.45 9.80
CA SER A 22 -19.97 16.68 8.35
C SER A 22 -20.57 15.53 7.53
N CYS A 23 -20.55 14.30 8.06
CA CYS A 23 -21.05 13.11 7.37
C CYS A 23 -22.58 12.93 7.45
N PHE A 24 -23.27 13.64 8.34
CA PHE A 24 -24.72 13.55 8.51
C PHE A 24 -25.41 14.93 8.40
N PRO A 25 -25.32 15.62 7.24
CA PRO A 25 -25.78 17.01 7.09
C PRO A 25 -27.29 17.20 7.31
N GLY A 26 -28.09 16.13 7.18
CA GLY A 26 -29.55 16.15 7.38
C GLY A 26 -30.01 15.75 8.78
N TYR A 27 -29.11 15.46 9.72
CA TYR A 27 -29.45 14.99 11.06
C TYR A 27 -29.03 15.98 12.14
N THR A 28 -29.83 16.07 13.19
CA THR A 28 -29.47 16.74 14.44
C THR A 28 -28.67 15.77 15.31
N ILE A 29 -27.43 16.10 15.62
CA ILE A 29 -26.54 15.25 16.41
C ILE A 29 -26.58 15.68 17.87
N GLN A 30 -27.02 14.77 18.74
CA GLN A 30 -27.02 14.93 20.20
C GLN A 30 -25.91 14.06 20.78
N VAL A 31 -24.94 14.69 21.43
CA VAL A 31 -23.82 13.98 22.07
C VAL A 31 -24.17 13.76 23.54
N THR A 32 -23.97 12.54 24.04
CA THR A 32 -24.31 12.19 25.43
C THR A 32 -23.36 12.81 26.46
N GLU A 33 -22.15 13.19 26.04
CA GLU A 33 -21.12 13.79 26.88
C GLU A 33 -21.08 15.31 26.64
N GLU A 34 -21.19 16.10 27.71
CA GLU A 34 -21.20 17.56 27.62
C GLU A 34 -19.79 18.14 27.56
N ASN A 35 -18.78 17.45 28.13
CA ASN A 35 -17.41 17.94 28.16
C ASN A 35 -16.72 17.78 26.78
N PRO A 36 -16.33 18.88 26.10
CA PRO A 36 -15.68 18.81 24.79
C PRO A 36 -14.40 17.97 24.75
N ASP A 37 -13.63 17.94 25.85
CA ASP A 37 -12.37 17.18 25.92
C ASP A 37 -12.58 15.66 25.88
N LEU A 38 -13.79 15.21 26.26
CA LEU A 38 -14.19 13.80 26.27
C LEU A 38 -15.00 13.41 25.02
N GLN A 39 -15.32 14.36 24.14
CA GLN A 39 -16.01 14.13 22.86
C GLN A 39 -15.04 13.62 21.78
N VAL A 40 -14.16 12.71 22.17
CA VAL A 40 -13.17 12.08 21.30
C VAL A 40 -13.67 10.74 20.79
N PHE A 41 -13.21 10.35 19.61
CA PHE A 41 -13.48 9.02 19.07
C PHE A 41 -12.88 7.94 20.00
N PRO A 42 -13.39 6.70 19.97
CA PRO A 42 -14.46 6.15 19.12
C PRO A 42 -15.89 6.57 19.50
N PHE A 43 -16.82 6.38 18.55
CA PHE A 43 -18.23 6.79 18.70
C PHE A 43 -19.20 5.64 18.47
N ARG A 44 -20.15 5.46 19.40
CA ARG A 44 -21.37 4.68 19.16
C ARG A 44 -22.48 5.61 18.70
N ILE A 45 -23.21 5.20 17.68
CA ILE A 45 -24.30 6.00 17.11
C ILE A 45 -25.59 5.19 17.23
N LYS A 46 -26.59 5.79 17.87
CA LYS A 46 -27.95 5.26 17.93
C LYS A 46 -28.82 5.96 16.89
N PHE A 47 -29.36 5.16 15.98
CA PHE A 47 -30.26 5.58 14.93
C PHE A 47 -31.72 5.43 15.36
N PRO A 48 -32.60 6.34 14.93
CA PRO A 48 -34.04 6.21 15.16
C PRO A 48 -34.58 5.01 14.37
N ILE A 49 -35.41 4.19 15.02
CA ILE A 49 -36.04 3.02 14.38
C ILE A 49 -37.29 3.52 13.66
N SER A 50 -37.30 3.42 12.33
CA SER A 50 -38.52 3.62 11.55
C SER A 50 -39.45 2.44 11.79
N ASN A 51 -40.44 2.58 12.67
CA ASN A 51 -41.50 1.60 12.89
C ASN A 51 -42.47 1.55 11.70
N LYS A 52 -42.01 1.16 10.51
CA LYS A 52 -42.89 0.73 9.42
C LYS A 52 -43.29 -0.73 9.64
N THR A 53 -44.12 -0.96 10.67
CA THR A 53 -44.99 -2.16 10.68
C THR A 53 -46.28 -1.78 9.98
N ASP A 54 -46.29 -1.92 8.65
CA ASP A 54 -47.51 -1.86 7.86
C ASP A 54 -48.35 -3.10 8.20
N LYS A 55 -49.10 -3.04 9.30
CA LYS A 55 -50.19 -3.99 9.57
C LYS A 55 -51.22 -3.75 8.49
N GLY A 56 -51.31 -4.69 7.54
CA GLY A 56 -52.28 -4.67 6.46
C GLY A 56 -53.68 -4.28 6.94
N LYS A 57 -54.09 -3.05 6.63
CA LYS A 57 -55.48 -2.64 6.56
C LYS A 57 -55.74 -2.23 5.13
N LYS A 58 -56.73 -2.89 4.52
CA LYS A 58 -57.31 -2.56 3.22
C LYS A 58 -57.42 -1.04 3.08
N ARG A 59 -56.65 -0.45 2.16
CA ARG A 59 -56.79 0.95 1.78
C ARG A 59 -58.16 1.14 1.12
N LYS A 60 -59.05 1.88 1.79
CA LYS A 60 -60.03 2.71 1.08
C LYS A 60 -59.25 3.91 0.54
N ALA A 61 -59.50 4.23 -0.72
CA ALA A 61 -58.99 5.43 -1.36
C ALA A 61 -59.58 6.68 -0.68
N ASP A 62 -58.82 7.77 -0.75
CA ASP A 62 -59.17 9.13 -0.34
C ASP A 62 -58.91 9.46 1.14
N GLU A 63 -57.63 9.59 1.49
CA GLU A 63 -57.14 10.57 2.48
C GLU A 63 -55.64 10.80 2.21
N GLU A 64 -55.30 12.00 1.75
CA GLU A 64 -53.91 12.47 1.60
C GLU A 64 -53.28 12.58 3.00
N VAL A 65 -52.54 11.56 3.42
CA VAL A 65 -51.74 11.61 4.63
C VAL A 65 -50.40 12.27 4.29
N GLU A 66 -50.22 13.52 4.72
CA GLU A 66 -48.93 14.20 4.71
C GLU A 66 -47.85 13.31 5.39
N PRO A 67 -46.63 13.22 4.84
CA PRO A 67 -45.57 12.44 5.46
C PRO A 67 -45.13 13.13 6.76
N LYS A 68 -45.47 12.52 7.91
CA LYS A 68 -44.94 12.92 9.23
C LYS A 68 -43.41 13.02 9.13
N GLU A 69 -42.86 14.18 9.50
CA GLU A 69 -41.41 14.43 9.56
C GLU A 69 -40.73 13.29 10.31
N GLU A 70 -39.85 12.57 9.61
CA GLU A 70 -39.02 11.54 10.25
C GLU A 70 -38.17 12.19 11.34
N ASP A 71 -38.12 11.59 12.52
CA ASP A 71 -37.29 12.06 13.63
C ASP A 71 -35.81 11.95 13.22
N LYS A 72 -35.23 13.06 12.74
CA LYS A 72 -33.85 13.13 12.21
C LYS A 72 -32.85 13.42 13.31
N SER A 73 -32.97 12.76 14.46
CA SER A 73 -32.05 12.89 15.59
C SER A 73 -31.11 11.67 15.67
N LEU A 74 -29.81 11.91 15.83
CA LEU A 74 -28.80 10.88 16.11
C LEU A 74 -28.24 11.10 17.50
N ILE A 75 -28.19 10.04 18.31
CA ILE A 75 -27.54 10.08 19.61
C ILE A 75 -26.14 9.48 19.45
N VAL A 76 -25.12 10.26 19.81
CA VAL A 76 -23.71 9.90 19.72
C VAL A 76 -23.13 9.77 21.11
N GLU A 77 -22.56 8.60 21.40
CA GLU A 77 -21.90 8.27 22.66
C GLU A 77 -20.39 8.08 22.39
N PRO A 78 -19.56 9.08 22.75
CA PRO A 78 -18.10 8.92 22.82
C PRO A 78 -17.75 7.92 23.93
N TYR A 79 -16.74 7.09 23.72
CA TYR A 79 -16.25 6.19 24.76
C TYR A 79 -14.74 5.98 24.66
N VAL A 80 -14.10 5.65 25.78
CA VAL A 80 -12.66 5.35 25.81
C VAL A 80 -12.44 3.88 25.48
N THR A 81 -11.56 3.59 24.51
CA THR A 81 -11.15 2.22 24.21
C THR A 81 -10.46 1.60 25.42
N LEU A 82 -10.82 0.36 25.75
CA LEU A 82 -10.19 -0.39 26.84
C LEU A 82 -8.67 -0.49 26.63
N ASN A 83 -7.90 -0.20 27.68
CA ASN A 83 -6.45 -0.37 27.69
C ASN A 83 -6.05 -1.83 27.39
N ARG A 84 -5.07 -2.05 26.50
CA ARG A 84 -4.62 -3.38 26.04
C ARG A 84 -3.28 -3.83 26.65
N GLY A 85 -2.81 -3.13 27.67
CA GLY A 85 -1.56 -3.40 28.37
C GLY A 85 -0.56 -2.25 28.31
N PRO A 86 0.58 -2.39 29.00
CA PRO A 86 1.52 -1.29 29.24
C PRO A 86 2.45 -1.03 28.05
N TYR A 87 2.42 -1.87 27.01
CA TYR A 87 3.32 -1.74 25.87
C TYR A 87 2.72 -0.83 24.78
N PRO A 88 3.48 0.16 24.26
CA PRO A 88 3.00 1.07 23.21
C PRO A 88 2.56 0.35 21.93
N TYR A 89 3.22 -0.76 21.57
CA TYR A 89 2.89 -1.54 20.37
C TYR A 89 1.56 -2.31 20.48
N ASN A 90 0.93 -2.38 21.66
CA ASN A 90 -0.40 -2.96 21.83
C ASN A 90 -1.53 -1.97 21.48
N GLN A 91 -1.20 -0.70 21.22
CA GLN A 91 -2.20 0.26 20.77
C GLN A 91 -2.74 -0.18 19.40
N PRO A 92 -4.07 -0.16 19.22
CA PRO A 92 -4.68 -0.59 17.97
C PRO A 92 -4.23 0.32 16.82
N LYS A 93 -3.96 -0.28 15.66
CA LYS A 93 -3.79 0.48 14.43
C LYS A 93 -5.11 1.15 14.09
N ARG A 94 -5.06 2.38 13.56
CA ARG A 94 -6.26 3.19 13.36
C ARG A 94 -6.42 3.55 11.89
N ASN A 95 -7.66 3.60 11.45
CA ASN A 95 -8.03 4.24 10.19
C ASN A 95 -7.56 5.71 10.17
N THR A 96 -7.05 6.15 9.02
CA THR A 96 -6.61 7.51 8.75
C THR A 96 -7.45 8.20 7.68
N ILE A 97 -8.39 7.48 7.08
CA ILE A 97 -9.21 7.97 5.98
C ILE A 97 -10.37 8.80 6.52
N GLN A 98 -10.48 10.03 6.02
CA GLN A 98 -11.64 10.89 6.24
C GLN A 98 -12.72 10.57 5.20
N PHE A 99 -13.69 9.73 5.57
CA PHE A 99 -14.74 9.27 4.67
C PHE A 99 -15.75 10.38 4.34
N THR A 100 -16.26 10.38 3.09
CA THR A 100 -17.32 11.30 2.69
C THR A 100 -18.68 10.88 3.28
N PRO A 101 -19.68 11.77 3.34
CA PRO A 101 -21.04 11.42 3.75
C PRO A 101 -21.58 10.17 3.03
N THR A 102 -21.33 10.09 1.72
CA THR A 102 -21.77 8.99 0.86
C THR A 102 -21.03 7.68 1.13
N GLN A 103 -19.73 7.75 1.43
CA GLN A 103 -18.95 6.59 1.90
C GLN A 103 -19.42 6.11 3.29
N ILE A 104 -19.75 7.04 4.20
CA ILE A 104 -20.31 6.71 5.52
C ILE A 104 -21.66 6.01 5.41
N GLU A 105 -22.53 6.44 4.48
CA GLU A 105 -23.79 5.73 4.22
C GLU A 105 -23.54 4.31 3.71
N ALA A 106 -22.55 4.10 2.84
CA ALA A 106 -22.13 2.76 2.40
C ALA A 106 -21.64 1.89 3.58
N ILE A 107 -20.82 2.47 4.48
CA ILE A 107 -20.31 1.77 5.67
C ILE A 107 -21.47 1.42 6.62
N ARG A 108 -22.35 2.38 6.91
CA ARG A 108 -23.54 2.21 7.74
C ARG A 108 -24.44 1.09 7.18
N ALA A 109 -24.76 1.14 5.89
CA ALA A 109 -25.58 0.13 5.24
C ALA A 109 -24.89 -1.25 5.27
N GLY A 110 -23.57 -1.32 5.07
CA GLY A 110 -22.78 -2.55 5.16
C GLY A 110 -22.74 -3.17 6.56
N MET A 111 -22.90 -2.37 7.62
CA MET A 111 -22.99 -2.84 9.01
C MET A 111 -24.39 -3.35 9.38
N GLN A 112 -25.43 -2.97 8.65
CA GLN A 112 -26.80 -3.39 8.89
C GLN A 112 -27.12 -4.73 8.22
N PRO A 113 -28.05 -5.54 8.77
CA PRO A 113 -28.57 -6.72 8.07
C PRO A 113 -29.24 -6.37 6.73
N GLY A 114 -29.08 -7.23 5.71
CA GLY A 114 -29.70 -7.07 4.40
C GLY A 114 -28.72 -7.05 3.21
N LEU A 115 -29.23 -6.55 2.07
CA LEU A 115 -28.48 -6.37 0.84
C LEU A 115 -28.01 -4.92 0.73
N THR A 116 -26.71 -4.73 0.58
CA THR A 116 -26.08 -3.41 0.39
C THR A 116 -25.38 -3.38 -0.95
N MET A 117 -25.78 -2.47 -1.82
CA MET A 117 -25.17 -2.29 -3.14
C MET A 117 -24.45 -0.95 -3.24
N VAL A 118 -23.14 -1.00 -3.46
CA VAL A 118 -22.29 0.18 -3.60
C VAL A 118 -21.80 0.27 -5.04
N VAL A 119 -22.17 1.34 -5.73
CA VAL A 119 -21.62 1.69 -7.04
C VAL A 119 -20.43 2.60 -6.80
N GLY A 120 -19.24 2.12 -7.12
CA GLY A 120 -18.00 2.86 -6.90
C GLY A 120 -17.30 3.20 -8.21
N PRO A 121 -17.37 4.45 -8.69
CA PRO A 121 -16.59 4.91 -9.84
C PRO A 121 -15.06 4.72 -9.69
N PRO A 122 -14.26 4.97 -10.74
CA PRO A 122 -12.81 4.93 -10.64
C PRO A 122 -12.28 5.88 -9.56
N GLY A 123 -11.46 5.38 -8.65
CA GLY A 123 -10.77 6.21 -7.65
C GLY A 123 -11.61 6.70 -6.46
N THR A 124 -12.84 6.23 -6.26
CA THR A 124 -13.74 6.69 -5.17
C THR A 124 -13.57 5.98 -3.83
N GLY A 125 -12.49 5.21 -3.63
CA GLY A 125 -12.22 4.55 -2.35
C GLY A 125 -13.06 3.29 -2.06
N LYS A 126 -13.49 2.54 -3.10
CA LYS A 126 -14.21 1.27 -2.94
C LYS A 126 -13.58 0.32 -1.91
N THR A 127 -12.27 0.13 -2.04
CA THR A 127 -11.49 -0.77 -1.18
C THR A 127 -11.42 -0.23 0.25
N ASP A 128 -11.30 1.08 0.44
CA ASP A 128 -11.31 1.70 1.78
C ASP A 128 -12.67 1.52 2.49
N VAL A 129 -13.78 1.73 1.75
CA VAL A 129 -15.14 1.45 2.24
C VAL A 129 -15.30 -0.03 2.61
N ALA A 130 -14.83 -0.94 1.75
CA ALA A 130 -14.90 -2.38 1.98
C ALA A 130 -14.19 -2.79 3.28
N VAL A 131 -12.96 -2.30 3.44
CA VAL A 131 -12.10 -2.63 4.59
C VAL A 131 -12.64 -2.03 5.88
N GLN A 132 -13.21 -0.82 5.86
CA GLN A 132 -13.88 -0.26 7.03
C GLN A 132 -15.15 -1.04 7.41
N ILE A 133 -15.95 -1.50 6.43
CA ILE A 133 -17.09 -2.39 6.71
C ILE A 133 -16.60 -3.67 7.39
N ILE A 134 -15.55 -4.30 6.87
CA ILE A 134 -14.97 -5.53 7.44
C ILE A 134 -14.48 -5.28 8.87
N SER A 135 -13.75 -4.18 9.11
CA SER A 135 -13.28 -3.78 10.44
C SER A 135 -14.42 -3.57 11.42
N ASN A 136 -15.46 -2.82 11.02
CA ASN A 136 -16.60 -2.54 11.88
C ASN A 136 -17.38 -3.83 12.19
N LEU A 137 -17.58 -4.72 11.21
CA LEU A 137 -18.23 -6.01 11.43
C LEU A 137 -17.41 -6.90 12.38
N TYR A 138 -16.09 -6.91 12.23
CA TYR A 138 -15.17 -7.67 13.09
C TYR A 138 -15.25 -7.24 14.56
N HIS A 139 -15.35 -5.93 14.82
CA HIS A 139 -15.43 -5.38 16.18
C HIS A 139 -16.83 -5.45 16.79
N ASN A 140 -17.89 -5.17 16.01
CA ASN A 140 -19.26 -5.18 16.51
C ASN A 140 -19.82 -6.60 16.71
N PHE A 141 -19.37 -7.55 15.89
CA PHE A 141 -19.89 -8.92 15.86
C PHE A 141 -18.75 -9.95 15.91
N PRO A 142 -18.00 -10.02 17.03
CA PRO A 142 -16.84 -10.89 17.14
C PRO A 142 -17.15 -12.39 17.00
N GLU A 143 -18.43 -12.78 17.13
CA GLU A 143 -18.94 -14.13 16.94
C GLU A 143 -19.26 -14.47 15.46
N GLN A 144 -19.31 -13.46 14.60
CA GLN A 144 -19.66 -13.61 13.18
C GLN A 144 -18.42 -13.79 12.31
N ARG A 145 -18.63 -14.45 11.17
CA ARG A 145 -17.57 -14.66 10.17
C ARG A 145 -17.94 -13.99 8.85
N THR A 146 -16.96 -13.33 8.26
CA THR A 146 -17.10 -12.57 7.01
C THR A 146 -16.35 -13.28 5.89
N LEU A 147 -17.07 -13.63 4.84
CA LEU A 147 -16.54 -14.17 3.59
C LEU A 147 -16.33 -13.03 2.59
N ILE A 148 -15.10 -12.85 2.13
CA ILE A 148 -14.72 -11.90 1.08
C ILE A 148 -14.59 -12.66 -0.23
N VAL A 149 -15.26 -12.18 -1.27
CA VAL A 149 -15.17 -12.73 -2.63
C VAL A 149 -14.81 -11.65 -3.63
N THR A 150 -13.82 -11.90 -4.47
CA THR A 150 -13.44 -10.96 -5.54
C THR A 150 -13.33 -11.68 -6.89
N HIS A 151 -13.29 -10.92 -7.96
CA HIS A 151 -12.99 -11.47 -9.29
C HIS A 151 -11.50 -11.81 -9.43
N SER A 152 -10.61 -10.90 -9.00
CA SER A 152 -9.16 -11.02 -9.21
C SER A 152 -8.36 -11.21 -7.92
N ASN A 153 -7.21 -11.89 -8.04
CA ASN A 153 -6.20 -11.98 -6.97
C ASN A 153 -5.61 -10.60 -6.63
N GLN A 154 -5.51 -9.69 -7.59
CA GLN A 154 -5.02 -8.34 -7.36
C GLN A 154 -5.93 -7.56 -6.39
N ALA A 155 -7.25 -7.65 -6.57
CA ALA A 155 -8.20 -7.03 -5.64
C ALA A 155 -8.09 -7.63 -4.22
N LEU A 156 -7.90 -8.95 -4.11
CA LEU A 156 -7.63 -9.57 -2.80
C LEU A 156 -6.38 -8.99 -2.15
N ASN A 157 -5.27 -8.89 -2.88
CA ASN A 157 -4.01 -8.37 -2.35
C ASN A 157 -4.20 -6.94 -1.80
N GLN A 158 -4.89 -6.07 -2.54
CA GLN A 158 -5.18 -4.69 -2.12
C GLN A 158 -6.07 -4.62 -0.87
N LEU A 159 -7.07 -5.50 -0.77
CA LEU A 159 -7.89 -5.61 0.45
C LEU A 159 -7.06 -6.06 1.64
N PHE A 160 -6.25 -7.11 1.51
CA PHE A 160 -5.42 -7.62 2.61
C PHE A 160 -4.38 -6.60 3.08
N GLU A 161 -3.71 -5.90 2.16
CA GLU A 161 -2.74 -4.85 2.50
C GLU A 161 -3.38 -3.77 3.40
N LYS A 162 -4.59 -3.33 3.05
CA LYS A 162 -5.34 -2.35 3.86
C LYS A 162 -5.89 -2.92 5.16
N ILE A 163 -6.37 -4.17 5.16
CA ILE A 163 -6.83 -4.86 6.38
C ILE A 163 -5.69 -4.97 7.40
N MET A 164 -4.46 -5.26 6.94
CA MET A 164 -3.27 -5.33 7.80
C MET A 164 -2.91 -3.99 8.45
N ALA A 165 -3.32 -2.87 7.85
CA ALA A 165 -3.12 -1.53 8.41
C ALA A 165 -4.17 -1.16 9.48
N LEU A 166 -5.20 -1.99 9.69
CA LEU A 166 -6.23 -1.79 10.70
C LEU A 166 -6.05 -2.71 11.92
N ASP A 167 -6.87 -2.49 12.95
CA ASP A 167 -6.90 -3.27 14.18
C ASP A 167 -7.58 -4.64 14.00
N ILE A 168 -7.04 -5.47 13.12
CA ILE A 168 -7.51 -6.83 12.87
C ILE A 168 -6.37 -7.80 13.16
N ASP A 169 -6.62 -8.77 14.04
CA ASP A 169 -5.61 -9.75 14.42
C ASP A 169 -5.35 -10.72 13.25
N GLU A 170 -4.08 -10.85 12.86
CA GLU A 170 -3.63 -11.60 11.68
C GLU A 170 -3.95 -13.09 11.75
N ARG A 171 -4.21 -13.61 12.95
CA ARG A 171 -4.67 -14.99 13.15
C ARG A 171 -6.08 -15.25 12.61
N HIS A 172 -6.92 -14.21 12.59
CA HIS A 172 -8.31 -14.31 12.14
C HIS A 172 -8.45 -14.12 10.62
N LEU A 173 -7.33 -13.87 9.91
CA LEU A 173 -7.26 -13.64 8.48
C LEU A 173 -6.83 -14.91 7.75
N LEU A 174 -7.61 -15.33 6.76
CA LEU A 174 -7.29 -16.49 5.92
C LEU A 174 -7.58 -16.22 4.45
N ARG A 175 -6.61 -16.50 3.57
CA ARG A 175 -6.76 -16.45 2.12
C ARG A 175 -6.79 -17.85 1.52
N LEU A 176 -7.73 -18.11 0.61
CA LEU A 176 -7.84 -19.35 -0.16
C LEU A 176 -7.75 -19.06 -1.67
N GLY A 177 -6.98 -19.84 -2.42
CA GLY A 177 -6.85 -19.62 -3.88
C GLY A 177 -5.65 -20.30 -4.53
N HIS A 178 -5.66 -20.42 -5.86
CA HIS A 178 -4.42 -20.65 -6.62
C HIS A 178 -3.68 -19.30 -6.72
N GLY A 179 -2.39 -19.26 -6.34
CA GLY A 179 -1.65 -18.03 -6.09
C GLY A 179 -1.54 -17.65 -4.60
N GLU A 180 -1.70 -18.61 -3.69
CA GLU A 180 -1.39 -18.48 -2.25
C GLU A 180 0.05 -17.94 -2.01
N GLU A 181 0.96 -18.08 -2.98
CA GLU A 181 2.40 -17.73 -2.92
C GLU A 181 2.77 -16.36 -3.54
N GLU A 182 1.86 -15.67 -4.25
CA GLU A 182 2.17 -14.44 -5.02
C GLU A 182 1.81 -13.12 -4.30
N LEU A 183 1.55 -13.17 -2.98
CA LEU A 183 1.43 -11.94 -2.21
C LEU A 183 2.82 -11.31 -2.07
N GLU A 184 3.07 -10.18 -2.72
CA GLU A 184 4.20 -9.28 -2.41
C GLU A 184 3.96 -8.55 -1.06
N THR A 185 3.43 -9.25 -0.06
CA THR A 185 3.39 -8.74 1.31
C THR A 185 4.43 -9.47 2.14
N GLU A 186 5.01 -8.81 3.14
CA GLU A 186 5.96 -9.42 4.08
C GLU A 186 5.39 -10.67 4.79
N LYS A 187 4.06 -10.87 4.78
CA LYS A 187 3.37 -11.93 5.52
C LYS A 187 2.54 -12.84 4.60
N ASP A 188 2.61 -14.14 4.87
CA ASP A 188 1.91 -15.17 4.10
C ASP A 188 0.56 -15.55 4.73
N PHE A 189 -0.55 -15.14 4.11
CA PHE A 189 -1.94 -15.43 4.52
C PHE A 189 -2.54 -16.69 3.88
N SER A 190 -1.72 -17.47 3.17
CA SER A 190 -2.10 -18.80 2.68
C SER A 190 -2.42 -19.76 3.83
N ARG A 191 -2.99 -20.92 3.50
CA ARG A 191 -3.23 -21.96 4.51
C ARG A 191 -1.94 -22.38 5.20
N TYR A 192 -0.86 -22.54 4.43
CA TYR A 192 0.43 -22.96 4.95
C TYR A 192 1.09 -21.86 5.78
N GLY A 193 1.11 -20.63 5.27
CA GLY A 193 1.63 -19.47 5.97
C GLY A 193 0.94 -19.20 7.31
N ARG A 194 -0.39 -19.36 7.37
CA ARG A 194 -1.15 -19.22 8.63
C ARG A 194 -0.87 -20.36 9.61
N VAL A 195 -0.70 -21.59 9.14
CA VAL A 195 -0.27 -22.69 10.01
C VAL A 195 1.12 -22.41 10.60
N ASN A 196 2.08 -21.96 9.79
CA ASN A 196 3.42 -21.62 10.26
C ASN A 196 3.41 -20.44 11.26
N TYR A 197 2.62 -19.41 10.97
CA TYR A 197 2.41 -18.29 11.89
C TYR A 197 1.90 -18.77 13.25
N VAL A 198 0.88 -19.62 13.28
CA VAL A 198 0.32 -20.14 14.54
C VAL A 198 1.35 -20.98 15.29
N LEU A 199 2.09 -21.84 14.60
CA LEU A 199 3.13 -22.67 15.24
C LEU A 199 4.26 -21.83 15.84
N ALA A 200 4.75 -20.82 15.11
CA ALA A 200 5.77 -19.90 15.61
C ALA A 200 5.26 -19.05 16.78
N ARG A 201 4.06 -18.48 16.64
CA ARG A 201 3.44 -17.65 17.67
C ARG A 201 3.14 -18.45 18.94
N ARG A 202 2.70 -19.70 18.82
CA ARG A 202 2.52 -20.60 19.98
C ARG A 202 3.81 -20.74 20.78
N LEU A 203 4.95 -20.94 20.13
CA LEU A 203 6.25 -21.06 20.82
C LEU A 203 6.68 -19.75 21.51
N GLU A 204 6.37 -18.59 20.94
CA GLU A 204 6.57 -17.30 21.60
C GLU A 204 5.70 -17.15 22.84
N LEU A 205 4.40 -17.45 22.74
CA LEU A 205 3.47 -17.32 23.85
C LEU A 205 3.77 -18.30 24.99
N LEU A 206 4.18 -19.53 24.70
CA LEU A 206 4.59 -20.50 25.73
C LEU A 206 5.86 -20.05 26.47
N ARG A 207 6.79 -19.36 25.80
CA ARG A 207 7.93 -18.72 26.46
C ARG A 207 7.49 -17.59 27.39
N GLU A 208 6.50 -16.80 26.99
CA GLU A 208 5.92 -15.78 27.87
C GLU A 208 5.22 -16.39 29.10
N VAL A 209 4.58 -17.56 28.98
CA VAL A 209 4.03 -18.27 30.14
C VAL A 209 5.16 -18.74 31.08
N GLY A 210 6.27 -19.25 30.54
CA GLY A 210 7.46 -19.59 31.34
C GLY A 210 8.02 -18.37 32.08
N ARG A 211 8.15 -17.23 31.38
CA ARG A 211 8.58 -15.97 31.99
C ARG A 211 7.62 -15.48 33.08
N LEU A 212 6.31 -15.66 32.88
CA LEU A 212 5.29 -15.33 33.88
C LEU A 212 5.41 -16.24 35.12
N GLN A 213 5.64 -17.54 34.93
CA GLN A 213 5.89 -18.49 36.02
C GLN A 213 7.10 -18.07 36.86
N GLU A 214 8.24 -17.80 36.21
CA GLU A 214 9.47 -17.33 36.87
C GLU A 214 9.22 -16.01 37.64
N SER A 215 8.50 -15.07 37.02
CA SER A 215 8.18 -13.79 37.65
C SER A 215 7.26 -13.90 38.86
N LEU A 216 6.51 -15.00 38.98
CA LEU A 216 5.61 -15.29 40.11
C LEU A 216 6.26 -16.22 41.15
N ASP A 217 7.54 -16.55 40.98
CA ASP A 217 8.32 -17.44 41.85
C ASP A 217 7.66 -18.83 42.02
N VAL A 218 7.00 -19.33 40.97
CA VAL A 218 6.35 -20.66 40.97
C VAL A 218 7.36 -21.73 40.54
N PRO A 219 7.64 -22.76 41.37
CA PRO A 219 8.62 -23.78 41.04
C PRO A 219 8.12 -24.69 39.90
N GLY A 220 9.01 -25.04 38.97
CA GLY A 220 8.74 -25.99 37.90
C GLY A 220 9.73 -25.88 36.74
N ASP A 221 10.40 -26.99 36.41
CA ASP A 221 11.43 -27.06 35.35
C ASP A 221 10.87 -27.53 33.98
N VAL A 222 9.54 -27.70 33.87
CA VAL A 222 8.91 -28.29 32.69
C VAL A 222 8.39 -27.20 31.74
N SER A 223 8.79 -27.27 30.48
CA SER A 223 8.25 -26.42 29.41
C SER A 223 6.72 -26.56 29.29
N TYR A 224 6.00 -25.43 29.24
CA TYR A 224 4.55 -25.44 29.09
C TYR A 224 4.07 -25.99 27.73
N THR A 225 2.91 -26.62 27.74
CA THR A 225 2.03 -26.87 26.58
C THR A 225 0.83 -25.92 26.65
N CYS A 226 0.01 -25.85 25.60
CA CYS A 226 -1.24 -25.09 25.64
C CYS A 226 -2.15 -25.56 26.78
N GLU A 227 -2.21 -26.87 27.01
CA GLU A 227 -2.99 -27.47 28.10
C GLU A 227 -2.47 -27.07 29.49
N THR A 228 -1.17 -27.24 29.75
CA THR A 228 -0.61 -26.87 31.07
C THR A 228 -0.60 -25.36 31.30
N ALA A 229 -0.48 -24.55 30.25
CA ALA A 229 -0.67 -23.12 30.31
C ALA A 229 -2.11 -22.74 30.71
N GLY A 230 -3.13 -23.45 30.21
CA GLY A 230 -4.52 -23.27 30.62
C GLY A 230 -4.73 -23.54 32.11
N HIS A 231 -4.15 -24.62 32.64
CA HIS A 231 -4.16 -24.89 34.08
C HIS A 231 -3.44 -23.79 34.87
N PHE A 232 -2.26 -23.37 34.43
CA PHE A 232 -1.51 -22.29 35.07
C PHE A 232 -2.32 -20.97 35.13
N TYR A 233 -3.03 -20.63 34.06
CA TYR A 233 -3.89 -19.45 34.03
C TYR A 233 -4.97 -19.49 35.11
N LEU A 234 -5.71 -20.61 35.21
CA LEU A 234 -6.78 -20.76 36.20
C LEU A 234 -6.25 -20.74 37.64
N TYR A 235 -5.19 -21.50 37.93
CA TYR A 235 -4.72 -21.70 39.31
C TYR A 235 -3.78 -20.60 39.82
N GLN A 236 -2.98 -19.97 38.95
CA GLN A 236 -1.96 -19.01 39.38
C GLN A 236 -2.30 -17.57 38.99
N VAL A 237 -2.86 -17.34 37.80
CA VAL A 237 -3.12 -16.00 37.28
C VAL A 237 -4.48 -15.46 37.75
N ILE A 238 -5.56 -16.21 37.54
CA ILE A 238 -6.91 -15.79 37.95
C ILE A 238 -6.99 -15.63 39.47
N SER A 239 -6.48 -16.60 40.23
CA SER A 239 -6.48 -16.54 41.71
C SER A 239 -5.82 -15.27 42.25
N ARG A 240 -4.63 -14.91 41.75
CA ARG A 240 -3.93 -13.67 42.12
C ARG A 240 -4.68 -12.42 41.67
N TRP A 241 -5.28 -12.45 40.49
CA TRP A 241 -6.08 -11.32 39.99
C TRP A 241 -7.34 -11.09 40.82
N GLU A 242 -8.06 -12.15 41.18
CA GLU A 242 -9.23 -12.08 42.06
C GLU A 242 -8.87 -11.59 43.46
N GLU A 243 -7.75 -12.09 44.02
CA GLU A 243 -7.23 -11.60 45.30
C GLU A 243 -6.87 -10.11 45.23
N TYR A 244 -6.19 -9.68 44.16
CA TYR A 244 -5.89 -8.27 43.89
C TYR A 244 -7.16 -7.42 43.83
N MET A 245 -8.12 -7.81 42.99
CA MET A 245 -9.40 -7.11 42.83
C MET A 245 -10.18 -7.02 44.15
N SER A 246 -10.08 -8.02 45.02
CA SER A 246 -10.73 -8.00 46.34
C SER A 246 -10.16 -6.94 47.29
N LYS A 247 -8.89 -6.54 47.09
CA LYS A 247 -8.16 -5.55 47.89
C LYS A 247 -8.29 -4.13 47.34
N VAL A 248 -8.27 -3.97 46.01
CA VAL A 248 -8.24 -2.64 45.37
C VAL A 248 -9.59 -2.12 44.87
N ARG A 249 -10.64 -2.94 44.86
CA ARG A 249 -11.99 -2.49 44.45
C ARG A 249 -12.69 -1.79 45.62
N PRO A 250 -13.25 -0.58 45.43
CA PRO A 250 -13.90 0.16 46.50
C PRO A 250 -15.09 -0.64 47.06
N LYS A 251 -15.14 -0.81 48.38
CA LYS A 251 -16.31 -1.33 49.10
C LYS A 251 -17.17 -0.13 49.52
N GLN A 252 -18.49 -0.33 49.68
CA GLN A 252 -19.53 0.70 49.94
C GLN A 252 -19.26 1.68 51.12
N SER A 253 -18.13 1.57 51.84
CA SER A 253 -17.75 2.46 52.95
C SER A 253 -16.23 2.72 53.08
N LYS A 254 -15.40 2.41 52.06
CA LYS A 254 -13.94 2.68 52.09
C LYS A 254 -13.45 3.24 50.76
N THR A 255 -12.84 4.42 50.80
CA THR A 255 -12.02 4.99 49.72
C THR A 255 -10.69 4.25 49.65
N VAL A 256 -10.27 3.83 48.45
CA VAL A 256 -8.99 3.15 48.21
C VAL A 256 -7.97 4.21 47.80
N GLU A 257 -6.82 4.24 48.47
CA GLU A 257 -5.72 5.14 48.11
C GLU A 257 -5.11 4.72 46.76
N VAL A 258 -4.72 5.69 45.93
CA VAL A 258 -4.16 5.44 44.58
C VAL A 258 -2.93 4.53 44.65
N GLU A 259 -2.10 4.74 45.67
CA GLU A 259 -0.88 3.96 45.94
C GLU A 259 -1.17 2.47 46.18
N ALA A 260 -2.36 2.12 46.68
CA ALA A 260 -2.76 0.74 46.91
C ALA A 260 -2.90 -0.06 45.61
N VAL A 261 -3.26 0.61 44.49
CA VAL A 261 -3.40 -0.02 43.16
C VAL A 261 -2.05 -0.58 42.70
N ALA A 262 -1.00 0.24 42.80
CA ALA A 262 0.36 -0.17 42.48
C ALA A 262 0.91 -1.13 43.55
N ALA A 263 0.73 -0.86 44.84
CA ALA A 263 1.33 -1.67 45.90
C ALA A 263 0.87 -3.15 45.89
N HIS A 264 -0.40 -3.40 45.56
CA HIS A 264 -0.97 -4.76 45.56
C HIS A 264 -0.91 -5.46 44.21
N PHE A 265 -0.44 -4.80 43.14
CA PHE A 265 -0.47 -5.36 41.80
C PHE A 265 0.43 -6.60 41.67
N PRO A 266 -0.11 -7.76 41.27
CA PRO A 266 0.60 -9.04 41.40
C PRO A 266 1.62 -9.32 40.28
N PHE A 267 1.68 -8.50 39.23
CA PHE A 267 2.46 -8.80 38.01
C PHE A 267 3.61 -7.81 37.73
N HIS A 268 4.12 -7.11 38.74
CA HIS A 268 5.21 -6.13 38.58
C HIS A 268 6.46 -6.71 37.91
N LYS A 269 6.96 -7.85 38.42
CA LYS A 269 8.16 -8.52 37.89
C LYS A 269 7.97 -8.88 36.41
N TYR A 270 6.78 -9.35 36.03
CA TYR A 270 6.46 -9.68 34.64
C TYR A 270 6.47 -8.46 33.72
N PHE A 271 5.96 -7.30 34.16
CA PHE A 271 5.96 -6.08 33.36
C PHE A 271 7.21 -5.21 33.54
N SER A 272 8.29 -5.73 34.13
CA SER A 272 9.56 -5.00 34.29
C SER A 272 10.20 -4.57 32.97
N ASN A 273 9.93 -5.32 31.88
CA ASN A 273 10.36 -5.02 30.52
C ASN A 273 9.45 -4.04 29.76
N ALA A 274 8.37 -3.56 30.38
CA ALA A 274 7.53 -2.49 29.84
C ALA A 274 8.12 -1.10 30.16
N PRO A 275 7.70 -0.03 29.45
CA PRO A 275 8.10 1.34 29.81
C PRO A 275 7.76 1.66 31.28
N GLN A 276 8.74 2.14 32.03
CA GLN A 276 8.62 2.46 33.45
C GLN A 276 8.45 3.98 33.67
N PRO A 277 7.71 4.40 34.72
CA PRO A 277 6.90 3.56 35.61
C PRO A 277 5.59 3.11 34.93
N VAL A 278 5.14 1.88 35.24
CA VAL A 278 3.85 1.35 34.71
C VAL A 278 2.66 2.15 35.25
N PHE A 279 2.64 2.43 36.56
CA PHE A 279 1.60 3.21 37.23
C PHE A 279 2.05 4.66 37.40
N LYS A 280 1.12 5.61 37.24
CA LYS A 280 1.45 7.05 37.25
C LYS A 280 1.17 7.71 38.59
N GLY A 281 0.34 7.11 39.45
CA GLY A 281 0.02 7.63 40.78
C GLY A 281 -0.81 8.92 40.75
N ARG A 282 -1.49 9.22 39.63
CA ARG A 282 -2.25 10.48 39.44
C ARG A 282 -3.69 10.36 39.92
N SER A 283 -4.39 9.31 39.49
CA SER A 283 -5.78 9.02 39.86
C SER A 283 -5.99 7.52 39.99
N TYR A 284 -6.95 7.14 40.84
CA TYR A 284 -7.31 5.74 41.03
C TYR A 284 -7.84 5.14 39.73
N GLU A 285 -8.68 5.88 39.01
CA GLU A 285 -9.32 5.45 37.77
C GLU A 285 -8.30 5.16 36.67
N GLU A 286 -7.29 6.02 36.51
CA GLU A 286 -6.23 5.84 35.50
C GLU A 286 -5.35 4.63 35.84
N ASP A 287 -4.87 4.52 37.08
CA ASP A 287 -4.01 3.40 37.48
C ASP A 287 -4.78 2.06 37.49
N MET A 288 -6.08 2.09 37.78
CA MET A 288 -6.93 0.91 37.70
C MET A 288 -7.14 0.44 36.26
N ASP A 289 -7.39 1.34 35.31
CA ASP A 289 -7.48 0.96 33.88
C ASP A 289 -6.13 0.45 33.35
N ILE A 290 -4.99 0.99 33.83
CA ILE A 290 -3.66 0.44 33.54
C ILE A 290 -3.55 -1.00 34.08
N ALA A 291 -3.93 -1.24 35.35
CA ALA A 291 -3.90 -2.58 35.94
C ALA A 291 -4.79 -3.57 35.17
N GLU A 292 -6.02 -3.17 34.82
CA GLU A 292 -6.91 -3.98 34.00
C GLU A 292 -6.33 -4.22 32.60
N GLY A 293 -5.69 -3.22 31.99
CA GLY A 293 -5.01 -3.36 30.71
C GLY A 293 -3.87 -4.39 30.76
N CYS A 294 -3.05 -4.36 31.81
CA CYS A 294 -2.03 -5.37 32.08
C CYS A 294 -2.65 -6.77 32.20
N TYR A 295 -3.77 -6.91 32.92
CA TYR A 295 -4.46 -8.21 33.01
C TYR A 295 -5.05 -8.65 31.66
N ARG A 296 -5.63 -7.73 30.87
CA ARG A 296 -6.13 -8.02 29.53
C ARG A 296 -5.01 -8.50 28.59
N HIS A 297 -3.80 -7.93 28.72
CA HIS A 297 -2.62 -8.41 27.99
C HIS A 297 -2.28 -9.86 28.34
N ILE A 298 -2.20 -10.20 29.63
CA ILE A 298 -1.93 -11.57 30.08
C ILE A 298 -3.06 -12.52 29.64
N LYS A 299 -4.33 -12.12 29.83
CA LYS A 299 -5.50 -12.89 29.39
C LYS A 299 -5.48 -13.15 27.89
N LYS A 300 -5.03 -12.19 27.08
CA LYS A 300 -4.89 -12.37 25.63
C LYS A 300 -3.95 -13.53 25.32
N ILE A 301 -2.78 -13.61 25.97
CA ILE A 301 -1.80 -14.69 25.78
C ILE A 301 -2.45 -16.06 25.96
N PHE A 302 -3.14 -16.27 27.09
CA PHE A 302 -3.80 -17.55 27.38
C PHE A 302 -4.99 -17.84 26.48
N THR A 303 -5.73 -16.81 26.07
CA THR A 303 -6.82 -16.96 25.09
C THR A 303 -6.29 -17.48 23.75
N GLN A 304 -5.16 -16.93 23.26
CA GLN A 304 -4.57 -17.43 22.01
C GLN A 304 -4.00 -18.85 22.18
N LEU A 305 -3.41 -19.17 23.33
CA LEU A 305 -2.89 -20.52 23.59
C LEU A 305 -4.01 -21.57 23.60
N GLU A 306 -5.19 -21.26 24.14
CA GLU A 306 -6.34 -22.18 24.13
C GLU A 306 -6.85 -22.40 22.69
N GLU A 307 -6.93 -21.36 21.87
CA GLU A 307 -7.25 -21.47 20.44
C GLU A 307 -6.20 -22.30 19.69
N PHE A 308 -4.92 -22.17 20.05
CA PHE A 308 -3.82 -22.93 19.46
C PHE A 308 -3.71 -24.36 19.98
N ARG A 309 -4.46 -24.75 21.01
CA ARG A 309 -4.46 -26.13 21.55
C ARG A 309 -4.80 -27.16 20.48
N ALA A 310 -5.69 -26.82 19.54
CA ALA A 310 -6.03 -27.70 18.42
C ALA A 310 -4.82 -28.08 17.56
N PHE A 311 -3.78 -27.24 17.48
CA PHE A 311 -2.57 -27.51 16.71
C PHE A 311 -1.63 -28.53 17.37
N GLU A 312 -1.76 -28.73 18.69
CA GLU A 312 -1.08 -29.81 19.40
C GLU A 312 -1.72 -31.16 19.12
N LEU A 313 -3.05 -31.18 19.04
CA LEU A 313 -3.86 -32.38 18.79
C LEU A 313 -3.79 -32.82 17.32
N LEU A 314 -3.83 -31.87 16.40
CA LEU A 314 -3.80 -32.11 14.96
C LEU A 314 -2.36 -32.21 14.45
N ARG A 315 -1.98 -33.37 13.91
CA ARG A 315 -0.61 -33.61 13.42
C ARG A 315 -0.38 -33.15 11.98
N SER A 316 -1.35 -33.35 11.10
CA SER A 316 -1.19 -33.04 9.67
C SER A 316 -1.39 -31.54 9.41
N GLY A 317 -0.61 -30.97 8.49
CA GLY A 317 -0.80 -29.57 8.05
C GLY A 317 -2.18 -29.34 7.42
N LEU A 318 -2.73 -30.36 6.78
CA LEU A 318 -4.05 -30.31 6.15
C LEU A 318 -5.16 -30.20 7.20
N ASP A 319 -5.12 -30.97 8.29
CA ASP A 319 -6.14 -30.88 9.34
C ASP A 319 -6.02 -29.58 10.14
N ARG A 320 -4.79 -29.11 10.38
CA ARG A 320 -4.55 -27.78 10.96
C ARG A 320 -5.16 -26.66 10.10
N SER A 321 -5.00 -26.75 8.78
CA SER A 321 -5.60 -25.79 7.86
C SER A 321 -7.13 -25.85 7.86
N LYS A 322 -7.73 -27.04 7.99
CA LYS A 322 -9.19 -27.21 8.15
C LYS A 322 -9.68 -26.57 9.43
N TYR A 323 -8.96 -26.75 10.55
CA TYR A 323 -9.31 -26.11 11.81
C TYR A 323 -9.33 -24.58 11.69
N LEU A 324 -8.29 -23.99 11.09
CA LEU A 324 -8.27 -22.55 10.80
C LEU A 324 -9.48 -22.10 10.00
N LEU A 325 -9.80 -22.84 8.94
CA LEU A 325 -10.89 -22.53 8.03
C LEU A 325 -12.28 -22.67 8.65
N VAL A 326 -12.48 -23.57 9.61
CA VAL A 326 -13.80 -23.85 10.19
C VAL A 326 -14.03 -23.10 11.51
N LYS A 327 -12.98 -22.88 12.31
CA LYS A 327 -13.11 -22.36 13.68
C LYS A 327 -12.41 -21.03 13.93
N GLU A 328 -11.15 -20.90 13.54
CA GLU A 328 -10.32 -19.76 13.97
C GLU A 328 -10.51 -18.51 13.12
N ALA A 329 -10.50 -18.65 11.78
CA ALA A 329 -10.56 -17.51 10.89
C ALA A 329 -11.92 -16.81 11.00
N LYS A 330 -11.92 -15.49 11.19
CA LYS A 330 -13.14 -14.66 11.18
C LYS A 330 -13.34 -13.96 9.84
N ILE A 331 -12.26 -13.72 9.10
CA ILE A 331 -12.28 -13.12 7.77
C ILE A 331 -11.61 -14.10 6.82
N ILE A 332 -12.40 -14.65 5.90
CA ILE A 332 -11.96 -15.64 4.93
C ILE A 332 -12.14 -15.04 3.55
N ALA A 333 -11.09 -15.03 2.74
CA ALA A 333 -11.13 -14.39 1.43
C ALA A 333 -10.71 -15.35 0.32
N MET A 334 -11.42 -15.29 -0.81
CA MET A 334 -11.14 -16.12 -1.99
C MET A 334 -11.63 -15.45 -3.27
N THR A 335 -11.17 -15.92 -4.42
CA THR A 335 -11.75 -15.51 -5.70
C THR A 335 -13.09 -16.22 -5.95
N CYS A 336 -13.98 -15.63 -6.76
CA CYS A 336 -15.24 -16.25 -7.17
C CYS A 336 -15.01 -17.59 -7.90
N THR A 337 -13.93 -17.66 -8.70
CA THR A 337 -13.49 -18.88 -9.37
C THR A 337 -13.09 -19.97 -8.37
N HIS A 338 -12.37 -19.62 -7.31
CA HIS A 338 -12.01 -20.58 -6.26
C HIS A 338 -13.23 -21.03 -5.46
N ALA A 339 -14.13 -20.10 -5.12
CA ALA A 339 -15.40 -20.42 -4.47
C ALA A 339 -16.23 -21.43 -5.29
N ALA A 340 -16.29 -21.25 -6.62
CA ALA A 340 -16.97 -22.17 -7.51
C ALA A 340 -16.34 -23.58 -7.51
N LEU A 341 -15.01 -23.66 -7.59
CA LEU A 341 -14.28 -24.93 -7.61
C LEU A 341 -14.34 -25.68 -6.27
N LYS A 342 -14.30 -24.95 -5.15
CA LYS A 342 -14.19 -25.52 -3.81
C LYS A 342 -15.49 -25.59 -3.02
N ARG A 343 -16.63 -25.27 -3.66
CA ARG A 343 -17.95 -25.34 -3.02
C ARG A 343 -18.21 -26.68 -2.34
N HIS A 344 -17.99 -27.80 -3.03
CA HIS A 344 -18.26 -29.13 -2.47
C HIS A 344 -17.43 -29.37 -1.21
N ASP A 345 -16.11 -29.19 -1.31
CA ASP A 345 -15.17 -29.37 -0.20
C ASP A 345 -15.52 -28.48 1.00
N LEU A 346 -15.86 -27.20 0.77
CA LEU A 346 -16.23 -26.26 1.83
C LEU A 346 -17.51 -26.66 2.57
N VAL A 347 -18.52 -27.12 1.82
CA VAL A 347 -19.79 -27.58 2.40
C VAL A 347 -19.59 -28.86 3.21
N GLU A 348 -18.80 -29.81 2.70
CA GLU A 348 -18.47 -31.07 3.39
C GLU A 348 -17.68 -30.81 4.68
N LEU A 349 -16.77 -29.84 4.66
CA LEU A 349 -16.01 -29.39 5.84
C LEU A 349 -16.87 -28.69 6.90
N GLY A 350 -18.15 -28.40 6.60
CA GLY A 350 -19.02 -27.64 7.49
C GLY A 350 -18.61 -26.18 7.62
N PHE A 351 -18.10 -25.57 6.54
CA PHE A 351 -17.79 -24.15 6.49
C PHE A 351 -19.04 -23.32 6.81
N LYS A 352 -18.88 -22.28 7.65
CA LYS A 352 -19.96 -21.38 8.09
C LYS A 352 -19.52 -19.92 8.00
N TYR A 353 -20.44 -19.05 7.61
CA TYR A 353 -20.26 -17.60 7.57
C TYR A 353 -21.58 -16.85 7.72
N ASP A 354 -21.51 -15.60 8.18
CA ASP A 354 -22.67 -14.76 8.48
C ASP A 354 -22.78 -13.59 7.50
N ASN A 355 -21.65 -13.10 6.98
CA ASN A 355 -21.59 -11.92 6.12
C ASN A 355 -20.82 -12.24 4.84
N ILE A 356 -21.29 -11.76 3.69
CA ILE A 356 -20.53 -11.79 2.43
C ILE A 356 -20.24 -10.36 2.00
N LEU A 357 -18.98 -10.08 1.68
CA LEU A 357 -18.56 -8.88 0.97
C LEU A 357 -17.97 -9.27 -0.40
N MET A 358 -18.47 -8.64 -1.46
CA MET A 358 -17.98 -8.83 -2.82
C MET A 358 -17.37 -7.55 -3.37
N GLU A 359 -16.11 -7.59 -3.82
CA GLU A 359 -15.49 -6.50 -4.58
C GLU A 359 -15.38 -6.89 -6.07
N GLU A 360 -15.34 -5.89 -6.94
CA GLU A 360 -15.40 -6.08 -8.40
C GLU A 360 -16.68 -6.80 -8.86
N ALA A 361 -17.78 -6.64 -8.11
CA ALA A 361 -19.01 -7.42 -8.30
C ALA A 361 -19.61 -7.29 -9.72
N ALA A 362 -19.35 -6.17 -10.41
CA ALA A 362 -19.79 -5.97 -11.79
C ALA A 362 -19.01 -6.80 -12.83
N GLN A 363 -17.81 -7.28 -12.50
CA GLN A 363 -16.95 -8.13 -13.34
C GLN A 363 -17.14 -9.64 -13.09
N ILE A 364 -17.95 -10.02 -12.10
CA ILE A 364 -18.22 -11.43 -11.78
C ILE A 364 -19.43 -11.91 -12.58
N LEU A 365 -19.34 -13.11 -13.17
CA LEU A 365 -20.48 -13.72 -13.86
C LEU A 365 -21.65 -13.94 -12.91
N GLU A 366 -22.87 -13.95 -13.43
CA GLU A 366 -24.07 -14.09 -12.61
C GLU A 366 -24.06 -15.37 -11.75
N ILE A 367 -23.72 -16.51 -12.34
CA ILE A 367 -23.64 -17.78 -11.60
C ILE A 367 -22.50 -17.80 -10.57
N GLU A 368 -21.36 -17.19 -10.89
CA GLU A 368 -20.20 -17.11 -9.99
C GLU A 368 -20.45 -16.13 -8.83
N THR A 369 -21.39 -15.20 -8.99
CA THR A 369 -21.87 -14.34 -7.90
C THR A 369 -22.86 -15.10 -6.99
N PHE A 370 -23.65 -16.01 -7.55
CA PHE A 370 -24.63 -16.78 -6.80
C PHE A 370 -24.01 -17.90 -5.97
N ILE A 371 -23.00 -18.61 -6.49
CA ILE A 371 -22.35 -19.75 -5.80
C ILE A 371 -21.86 -19.41 -4.39
N PRO A 372 -21.17 -18.27 -4.14
CA PRO A 372 -20.75 -17.86 -2.81
C PRO A 372 -21.85 -17.77 -1.76
N LEU A 373 -23.12 -17.60 -2.14
CA LEU A 373 -24.25 -17.56 -1.21
C LEU A 373 -24.57 -18.93 -0.59
N LEU A 374 -24.03 -20.01 -1.18
CA LEU A 374 -24.35 -21.39 -0.87
C LEU A 374 -23.09 -22.23 -0.58
N LEU A 375 -22.06 -21.63 0.02
CA LEU A 375 -20.84 -22.32 0.47
C LEU A 375 -20.99 -22.95 1.87
N GLN A 376 -22.17 -22.86 2.46
CA GLN A 376 -22.51 -23.42 3.77
C GLN A 376 -23.85 -24.16 3.72
N ASN A 377 -24.04 -25.09 4.64
CA ASN A 377 -25.33 -25.76 4.83
C ASN A 377 -26.32 -24.82 5.55
N PRO A 378 -27.64 -24.95 5.30
CA PRO A 378 -28.66 -24.26 6.08
C PRO A 378 -28.55 -24.57 7.58
N GLU A 379 -28.92 -23.61 8.41
CA GLU A 379 -29.00 -23.75 9.86
C GLU A 379 -30.47 -23.60 10.26
N ASP A 380 -31.02 -24.63 10.92
CA ASP A 380 -32.43 -24.70 11.31
C ASP A 380 -33.44 -24.46 10.16
N GLY A 381 -33.05 -24.87 8.95
CA GLY A 381 -33.88 -24.72 7.73
C GLY A 381 -33.78 -23.36 7.04
N TYR A 382 -33.00 -22.43 7.58
CA TYR A 382 -32.79 -21.09 7.01
C TYR A 382 -31.33 -20.85 6.61
N SER A 383 -31.10 -19.87 5.74
CA SER A 383 -29.74 -19.40 5.47
C SER A 383 -29.19 -18.63 6.67
N ARG A 384 -27.97 -18.96 7.10
CA ARG A 384 -27.25 -18.22 8.15
C ARG A 384 -26.84 -16.81 7.71
N LEU A 385 -26.89 -16.51 6.42
CA LEU A 385 -26.45 -15.24 5.85
C LEU A 385 -27.29 -14.05 6.38
N LYS A 386 -26.62 -13.12 7.07
CA LYS A 386 -27.19 -11.91 7.66
C LYS A 386 -27.00 -10.69 6.75
N ARG A 387 -25.87 -10.63 6.02
CA ARG A 387 -25.48 -9.49 5.19
C ARG A 387 -24.89 -9.91 3.86
N TRP A 388 -25.26 -9.19 2.81
CA TRP A 388 -24.67 -9.33 1.50
C TRP A 388 -24.31 -7.94 0.97
N ILE A 389 -23.01 -7.64 0.97
CA ILE A 389 -22.45 -6.37 0.51
C ILE A 389 -21.84 -6.61 -0.86
N MET A 390 -22.28 -5.89 -1.88
CA MET A 390 -21.69 -5.92 -3.21
C MET A 390 -21.17 -4.54 -3.59
N ILE A 391 -19.89 -4.47 -3.91
CA ILE A 391 -19.19 -3.26 -4.32
C ILE A 391 -18.68 -3.47 -5.74
N GLY A 392 -19.14 -2.63 -6.66
CA GLY A 392 -18.84 -2.81 -8.08
C GLY A 392 -19.09 -1.56 -8.90
N ASP A 393 -18.83 -1.66 -10.20
CA ASP A 393 -19.09 -0.57 -11.14
C ASP A 393 -19.60 -1.12 -12.46
N HIS A 394 -20.92 -1.03 -12.66
CA HIS A 394 -21.60 -1.49 -13.87
C HIS A 394 -21.42 -0.54 -15.06
N HIS A 395 -20.78 0.63 -14.86
CA HIS A 395 -20.37 1.54 -15.92
C HIS A 395 -18.95 1.23 -16.44
N GLN A 396 -18.22 0.31 -15.80
CA GLN A 396 -16.95 -0.24 -16.30
C GLN A 396 -17.16 -1.59 -16.98
N LEU A 397 -16.06 -2.24 -17.41
CA LEU A 397 -16.12 -3.46 -18.21
C LEU A 397 -16.86 -4.61 -17.48
N PRO A 398 -17.66 -5.39 -18.21
CA PRO A 398 -18.36 -6.57 -17.71
C PRO A 398 -17.42 -7.79 -17.62
N PRO A 399 -17.87 -8.94 -17.08
CA PRO A 399 -17.16 -10.21 -17.15
C PRO A 399 -16.81 -10.58 -18.60
N VAL A 400 -15.64 -11.19 -18.79
CA VAL A 400 -15.13 -11.53 -20.13
C VAL A 400 -15.80 -12.80 -20.66
N ILE A 401 -16.55 -12.68 -21.76
CA ILE A 401 -17.12 -13.81 -22.49
C ILE A 401 -16.23 -14.14 -23.70
N LYS A 402 -15.62 -15.33 -23.71
CA LYS A 402 -14.70 -15.74 -24.79
C LYS A 402 -15.36 -15.76 -26.16
N ASN A 403 -16.57 -16.31 -26.24
CA ASN A 403 -17.34 -16.34 -27.47
C ASN A 403 -18.43 -15.26 -27.44
N MET A 404 -18.18 -14.18 -28.19
CA MET A 404 -19.05 -13.01 -28.29
C MET A 404 -20.47 -13.33 -28.78
N ALA A 405 -20.72 -14.50 -29.38
CA ALA A 405 -22.07 -14.93 -29.73
C ALA A 405 -22.97 -15.07 -28.49
N PHE A 406 -22.48 -15.64 -27.39
CA PHE A 406 -23.25 -15.78 -26.16
C PHE A 406 -23.56 -14.43 -25.51
N GLN A 407 -22.65 -13.45 -25.65
CA GLN A 407 -22.92 -12.08 -25.25
C GLN A 407 -24.06 -11.48 -26.09
N LYS A 408 -23.97 -11.57 -27.42
CA LYS A 408 -24.93 -10.95 -28.34
C LYS A 408 -26.34 -11.57 -28.25
N TYR A 409 -26.44 -12.90 -28.17
CA TYR A 409 -27.73 -13.60 -28.20
C TYR A 409 -28.33 -13.83 -26.81
N SER A 410 -27.51 -14.01 -25.78
CA SER A 410 -27.98 -14.42 -24.44
C SER A 410 -27.66 -13.42 -23.34
N ASN A 411 -26.95 -12.33 -23.65
CA ASN A 411 -26.49 -11.34 -22.67
C ASN A 411 -25.70 -11.98 -21.50
N MET A 412 -24.92 -13.03 -21.79
CA MET A 412 -24.20 -13.82 -20.78
C MET A 412 -23.17 -13.00 -19.98
N GLU A 413 -22.74 -11.84 -20.49
CA GLU A 413 -21.86 -10.92 -19.76
C GLU A 413 -22.58 -10.15 -18.65
N GLN A 414 -23.90 -10.26 -18.52
CA GLN A 414 -24.59 -9.55 -17.45
C GLN A 414 -24.21 -10.13 -16.09
N SER A 415 -23.55 -9.34 -15.26
CA SER A 415 -23.33 -9.68 -13.86
C SER A 415 -24.60 -9.53 -13.03
N LEU A 416 -24.68 -10.28 -11.93
CA LEU A 416 -25.80 -10.20 -10.99
C LEU A 416 -25.93 -8.79 -10.40
N PHE A 417 -24.80 -8.12 -10.15
CA PHE A 417 -24.73 -6.72 -9.76
C PHE A 417 -25.43 -5.82 -10.78
N THR A 418 -25.06 -5.92 -12.06
CA THR A 418 -25.67 -5.12 -13.13
C THR A 418 -27.17 -5.41 -13.27
N ARG A 419 -27.58 -6.67 -13.10
CA ARG A 419 -29.00 -7.04 -13.10
C ARG A 419 -29.77 -6.40 -11.96
N PHE A 420 -29.23 -6.39 -10.74
CA PHE A 420 -29.88 -5.76 -9.60
C PHE A 420 -30.04 -4.25 -9.77
N VAL A 421 -29.02 -3.56 -10.29
CA VAL A 421 -29.14 -2.13 -10.63
C VAL A 421 -30.27 -1.90 -11.63
N ARG A 422 -30.34 -2.71 -12.70
CA ARG A 422 -31.41 -2.61 -13.72
C ARG A 422 -32.80 -2.90 -13.16
N LEU A 423 -32.91 -3.76 -12.16
CA LEU A 423 -34.17 -4.09 -11.49
C LEU A 423 -34.61 -3.02 -10.46
N GLY A 424 -33.81 -1.96 -10.27
CA GLY A 424 -34.14 -0.87 -9.36
C GLY A 424 -33.82 -1.13 -7.89
N VAL A 425 -32.93 -2.09 -7.60
CA VAL A 425 -32.39 -2.23 -6.24
C VAL A 425 -31.65 -0.94 -5.88
N PRO A 426 -31.92 -0.33 -4.71
CA PRO A 426 -31.29 0.93 -4.33
C PRO A 426 -29.78 0.78 -4.22
N THR A 427 -29.05 1.75 -4.80
CA THR A 427 -27.59 1.79 -4.80
C THR A 427 -27.09 3.00 -4.04
N ILE A 428 -25.95 2.83 -3.37
CA ILE A 428 -25.17 3.92 -2.81
C ILE A 428 -24.07 4.23 -3.82
N ASP A 429 -24.21 5.35 -4.53
CA ASP A 429 -23.31 5.77 -5.60
C ASP A 429 -22.21 6.67 -5.01
N LEU A 430 -20.98 6.15 -4.85
CA LEU A 430 -19.86 6.94 -4.34
C LEU A 430 -19.53 8.09 -5.29
N ASP A 431 -19.30 9.28 -4.74
CA ASP A 431 -19.41 10.55 -5.46
C ASP A 431 -18.12 11.38 -5.51
N ALA A 432 -17.04 10.98 -4.86
CA ALA A 432 -15.79 11.76 -4.85
C ALA A 432 -14.58 10.88 -5.15
N GLN A 433 -13.87 11.17 -6.26
CA GLN A 433 -12.65 10.45 -6.62
C GLN A 433 -11.39 11.11 -6.04
N GLY A 434 -10.42 10.30 -5.61
CA GLY A 434 -9.19 10.74 -4.95
C GLY A 434 -7.90 10.40 -5.70
N ARG A 435 -7.98 10.04 -6.97
CA ARG A 435 -6.93 9.30 -7.68
C ARG A 435 -6.25 10.10 -8.79
N ALA A 436 -7.03 10.84 -9.56
CA ALA A 436 -6.62 11.52 -10.79
C ALA A 436 -6.93 13.02 -10.73
N ARG A 437 -6.34 13.81 -11.62
CA ARG A 437 -6.69 15.24 -11.76
C ARG A 437 -8.17 15.44 -12.06
N ALA A 438 -8.73 16.55 -11.60
CA ALA A 438 -10.11 16.93 -11.90
C ALA A 438 -10.36 17.08 -13.41
N SER A 439 -9.38 17.57 -14.17
CA SER A 439 -9.41 17.68 -15.63
C SER A 439 -9.57 16.32 -16.33
N LEU A 440 -8.87 15.29 -15.84
CA LEU A 440 -9.00 13.91 -16.33
C LEU A 440 -10.32 13.28 -15.87
N CYS A 441 -10.78 13.60 -14.65
CA CYS A 441 -12.06 13.13 -14.12
C CYS A 441 -13.24 13.53 -15.02
N ASN A 442 -13.21 14.74 -15.60
CA ASN A 442 -14.25 15.22 -16.52
C ASN A 442 -14.46 14.34 -17.76
N LEU A 443 -13.44 13.57 -18.16
CA LEU A 443 -13.53 12.65 -19.30
C LEU A 443 -14.41 11.43 -19.01
N TYR A 444 -14.74 11.13 -17.75
CA TYR A 444 -15.57 9.98 -17.40
C TYR A 444 -16.67 10.27 -16.37
N ASN A 445 -16.63 11.38 -15.64
CA ASN A 445 -17.61 11.69 -14.58
C ASN A 445 -19.06 11.87 -15.10
N TRP A 446 -19.23 12.31 -16.34
CA TRP A 446 -20.53 12.45 -17.02
C TRP A 446 -21.36 11.16 -17.03
N ARG A 447 -20.71 10.00 -16.88
CA ARG A 447 -21.38 8.71 -16.86
C ARG A 447 -22.01 8.37 -15.50
N TYR A 448 -21.60 9.07 -14.45
CA TYR A 448 -21.95 8.76 -13.06
C TYR A 448 -22.84 9.85 -12.45
N LYS A 449 -23.56 9.49 -11.38
CA LYS A 449 -24.39 10.45 -10.64
C LYS A 449 -23.49 11.33 -9.77
N GLN A 450 -23.42 12.62 -10.08
CA GLN A 450 -22.76 13.64 -9.25
C GLN A 450 -21.30 13.32 -8.88
N LEU A 451 -20.54 12.65 -9.76
CA LEU A 451 -19.13 12.33 -9.49
C LEU A 451 -18.25 13.59 -9.52
N GLY A 452 -17.80 14.01 -8.35
CA GLY A 452 -16.82 15.06 -8.10
C GLY A 452 -15.45 14.51 -7.68
N ASN A 453 -14.70 15.33 -6.95
CA ASN A 453 -13.31 15.07 -6.56
C ASN A 453 -13.14 15.27 -5.04
N LEU A 454 -12.29 14.47 -4.40
CA LEU A 454 -11.93 14.67 -3.00
C LEU A 454 -11.08 15.94 -2.81
N PRO A 455 -11.09 16.55 -1.60
CA PRO A 455 -10.39 17.81 -1.34
C PRO A 455 -8.89 17.77 -1.68
N HIS A 456 -8.21 16.66 -1.37
CA HIS A 456 -6.76 16.54 -1.63
C HIS A 456 -6.43 16.58 -3.12
N VAL A 457 -7.31 16.11 -4.00
CA VAL A 457 -7.13 16.22 -5.46
C VAL A 457 -7.15 17.67 -5.92
N GLN A 458 -7.93 18.51 -5.23
CA GLN A 458 -8.06 19.92 -5.56
C GLN A 458 -6.94 20.76 -4.94
N GLN A 459 -6.42 20.35 -3.79
CA GLN A 459 -5.50 21.15 -2.97
C GLN A 459 -4.03 20.75 -3.13
N LEU A 460 -3.72 19.47 -3.34
CA LEU A 460 -2.33 19.02 -3.36
C LEU A 460 -1.62 19.47 -4.64
N PRO A 461 -0.38 19.98 -4.54
CA PRO A 461 0.41 20.41 -5.70
C PRO A 461 0.61 19.30 -6.75
N GLU A 462 0.66 18.03 -6.34
CA GLU A 462 0.87 16.89 -7.26
C GLU A 462 -0.16 16.82 -8.40
N PHE A 463 -1.39 17.31 -8.18
CA PHE A 463 -2.46 17.32 -9.17
C PHE A 463 -2.57 18.65 -9.93
N GLN A 464 -1.85 19.69 -9.49
CA GLN A 464 -1.88 21.03 -10.09
C GLN A 464 -0.68 21.30 -10.99
N VAL A 465 0.49 20.72 -10.68
CA VAL A 465 1.73 20.92 -11.45
C VAL A 465 1.53 20.45 -12.91
N PRO A 466 1.89 21.24 -13.93
CA PRO A 466 1.77 20.81 -15.33
C PRO A 466 2.71 19.63 -15.63
N ASN A 467 2.42 18.87 -16.68
CA ASN A 467 3.29 17.76 -17.10
C ASN A 467 4.51 18.35 -17.85
N PRO A 468 5.75 18.23 -17.34
CA PRO A 468 6.92 18.86 -17.96
C PRO A 468 7.07 18.51 -19.45
N GLY A 469 7.28 19.52 -20.28
CA GLY A 469 7.45 19.36 -21.72
C GLY A 469 6.18 19.10 -22.51
N LEU A 470 5.02 19.04 -21.86
CA LEU A 470 3.72 18.82 -22.51
C LEU A 470 2.78 19.95 -22.11
N THR A 471 2.27 20.69 -23.09
CA THR A 471 1.48 21.91 -22.82
C THR A 471 0.15 21.60 -22.12
N PHE A 472 -0.42 20.43 -22.41
CA PHE A 472 -1.70 19.99 -21.87
C PHE A 472 -1.52 18.73 -21.03
N ASP A 473 -2.31 18.61 -19.97
CA ASP A 473 -2.37 17.41 -19.14
C ASP A 473 -2.99 16.20 -19.87
N PHE A 474 -3.89 16.46 -20.81
CA PHE A 474 -4.39 15.45 -21.73
C PHE A 474 -4.57 15.99 -23.14
N GLN A 475 -4.44 15.13 -24.13
CA GLN A 475 -4.65 15.54 -25.51
C GLN A 475 -5.08 14.37 -26.38
N LEU A 476 -5.98 14.65 -27.34
CA LEU A 476 -6.28 13.74 -28.45
C LEU A 476 -5.48 14.21 -29.67
N ILE A 477 -4.63 13.34 -30.18
CA ILE A 477 -3.74 13.57 -31.31
C ILE A 477 -4.33 12.86 -32.52
N ASN A 478 -4.64 13.63 -33.57
CA ASN A 478 -5.11 13.07 -34.83
C ASN A 478 -3.95 12.45 -35.61
N VAL A 479 -4.12 11.17 -35.97
CA VAL A 479 -3.11 10.41 -36.73
C VAL A 479 -3.70 10.02 -38.08
N GLU A 480 -3.19 10.67 -39.13
CA GLU A 480 -3.51 10.39 -40.53
C GLU A 480 -2.77 9.14 -41.05
N ASP A 481 -3.03 8.77 -42.30
CA ASP A 481 -2.38 7.62 -42.93
C ASP A 481 -0.87 7.83 -43.06
N PHE A 482 -0.10 6.77 -42.83
CA PHE A 482 1.34 6.74 -43.06
C PHE A 482 1.63 5.80 -44.23
N ASN A 483 2.34 6.30 -45.24
CA ASN A 483 2.57 5.58 -46.50
C ASN A 483 1.27 5.06 -47.15
N GLY A 484 0.19 5.84 -47.06
CA GLY A 484 -1.14 5.49 -47.59
C GLY A 484 -1.90 4.43 -46.79
N VAL A 485 -1.42 4.05 -45.60
CA VAL A 485 -2.03 3.03 -44.74
C VAL A 485 -2.41 3.63 -43.38
N GLY A 486 -3.67 3.46 -43.00
CA GLY A 486 -4.18 3.71 -41.65
C GLY A 486 -4.16 2.44 -40.80
N GLU A 487 -5.32 1.81 -40.59
CA GLU A 487 -5.40 0.49 -39.96
C GLU A 487 -4.96 -0.64 -40.92
N SER A 488 -4.15 -1.56 -40.40
CA SER A 488 -3.69 -2.77 -41.07
C SER A 488 -4.10 -4.03 -40.29
N GLU A 489 -4.16 -5.17 -40.98
CA GLU A 489 -4.60 -6.44 -40.43
C GLU A 489 -3.71 -7.57 -41.01
N PRO A 490 -2.48 -7.76 -40.48
CA PRO A 490 -1.55 -8.77 -41.00
C PRO A 490 -2.06 -10.21 -40.81
N ASN A 491 -2.82 -10.43 -39.73
CA ASN A 491 -3.58 -11.66 -39.49
C ASN A 491 -5.04 -11.30 -39.24
N PRO A 492 -6.01 -12.17 -39.59
CA PRO A 492 -7.42 -11.90 -39.33
C PRO A 492 -7.69 -11.50 -37.87
N TYR A 493 -8.43 -10.42 -37.68
CA TYR A 493 -8.76 -9.76 -36.41
C TYR A 493 -7.57 -9.22 -35.60
N PHE A 494 -6.36 -9.21 -36.18
CA PHE A 494 -5.14 -8.72 -35.54
C PHE A 494 -4.85 -7.27 -35.92
N TYR A 495 -5.77 -6.37 -35.57
CA TYR A 495 -5.71 -4.96 -35.96
C TYR A 495 -4.47 -4.23 -35.42
N GLN A 496 -3.85 -3.45 -36.29
CA GLN A 496 -2.65 -2.65 -36.06
C GLN A 496 -2.76 -1.29 -36.75
N ASN A 497 -1.97 -0.33 -36.29
CA ASN A 497 -1.77 0.97 -36.92
C ASN A 497 -0.33 1.42 -36.66
N LEU A 498 0.49 1.36 -37.71
CA LEU A 498 1.92 1.66 -37.62
C LEU A 498 2.19 3.11 -37.26
N ALA A 499 1.42 4.05 -37.82
CA ALA A 499 1.58 5.47 -37.53
C ALA A 499 1.32 5.77 -36.06
N GLU A 500 0.24 5.24 -35.49
CA GLU A 500 -0.06 5.40 -34.06
C GLU A 500 0.98 4.71 -33.17
N ALA A 501 1.46 3.52 -33.55
CA ALA A 501 2.47 2.79 -32.78
C ALA A 501 3.78 3.57 -32.70
N GLU A 502 4.28 4.01 -33.86
CA GLU A 502 5.50 4.82 -33.97
C GLU A 502 5.38 6.15 -33.22
N TYR A 503 4.23 6.83 -33.34
CA TYR A 503 4.01 8.10 -32.64
C TYR A 503 3.94 7.90 -31.11
N SER A 504 3.25 6.84 -30.65
CA SER A 504 3.17 6.51 -29.23
C SER A 504 4.55 6.23 -28.63
N VAL A 505 5.40 5.48 -29.35
CA VAL A 505 6.77 5.19 -28.92
C VAL A 505 7.66 6.43 -28.99
N ALA A 506 7.50 7.27 -30.02
CA ALA A 506 8.22 8.54 -30.12
C ALA A 506 7.87 9.49 -28.95
N LEU A 507 6.60 9.58 -28.55
CA LEU A 507 6.19 10.33 -27.36
C LEU A 507 6.78 9.73 -26.07
N PHE A 508 6.78 8.41 -25.93
CA PHE A 508 7.44 7.75 -24.81
C PHE A 508 8.93 8.09 -24.74
N MET A 509 9.65 8.00 -25.86
CA MET A 509 11.07 8.37 -25.95
C MET A 509 11.29 9.85 -25.62
N TYR A 510 10.44 10.74 -26.12
CA TYR A 510 10.48 12.17 -25.77
C TYR A 510 10.38 12.40 -24.26
N MET A 511 9.40 11.79 -23.60
CA MET A 511 9.23 11.89 -22.15
C MET A 511 10.47 11.34 -21.40
N ARG A 512 11.04 10.25 -21.88
CA ARG A 512 12.28 9.67 -21.32
C ARG A 512 13.49 10.61 -21.46
N LEU A 513 13.64 11.31 -22.59
CA LEU A 513 14.71 12.30 -22.80
C LEU A 513 14.56 13.52 -21.89
N LEU A 514 13.32 13.89 -21.52
CA LEU A 514 13.05 14.94 -20.54
C LEU A 514 13.31 14.51 -19.09
N GLY A 515 13.53 13.21 -18.84
CA GLY A 515 13.82 12.66 -17.52
C GLY A 515 12.65 12.01 -16.80
N TYR A 516 11.51 11.77 -17.46
CA TYR A 516 10.38 11.07 -16.84
C TYR A 516 10.77 9.65 -16.42
N PRO A 517 10.40 9.17 -15.23
CA PRO A 517 10.62 7.77 -14.84
C PRO A 517 9.81 6.83 -15.73
N ALA A 518 10.44 5.82 -16.34
CA ALA A 518 9.76 4.90 -17.25
C ALA A 518 8.68 4.06 -16.55
N ASP A 519 8.90 3.74 -15.28
CA ASP A 519 7.93 3.02 -14.45
C ASP A 519 6.63 3.81 -14.22
N ARG A 520 6.68 5.14 -14.35
CA ARG A 520 5.52 6.03 -14.23
C ARG A 520 4.72 6.17 -15.54
N ILE A 521 5.16 5.50 -16.62
CA ILE A 521 4.52 5.55 -17.93
C ILE A 521 4.04 4.16 -18.32
N SER A 522 2.77 4.05 -18.73
CA SER A 522 2.22 2.85 -19.35
C SER A 522 1.60 3.17 -20.70
N ILE A 523 1.76 2.25 -21.65
CA ILE A 523 1.18 2.37 -22.99
C ILE A 523 0.02 1.39 -23.12
N LEU A 524 -1.16 1.92 -23.40
CA LEU A 524 -2.39 1.18 -23.57
C LEU A 524 -2.86 1.20 -25.01
N THR A 525 -3.59 0.17 -25.39
CA THR A 525 -4.28 0.11 -26.68
C THR A 525 -5.55 -0.71 -26.59
N THR A 526 -6.46 -0.54 -27.53
CA THR A 526 -7.69 -1.31 -27.61
C THR A 526 -7.48 -2.72 -28.18
N TYR A 527 -6.41 -2.97 -28.92
CA TYR A 527 -6.21 -4.23 -29.65
C TYR A 527 -4.92 -4.97 -29.29
N ASN A 528 -4.98 -6.30 -29.19
CA ASN A 528 -3.79 -7.12 -28.98
C ASN A 528 -2.77 -7.00 -30.11
N GLY A 529 -3.23 -6.87 -31.36
CA GLY A 529 -2.35 -6.70 -32.53
C GLY A 529 -1.45 -5.48 -32.39
N GLN A 530 -2.05 -4.35 -32.03
CA GLN A 530 -1.33 -3.11 -31.74
C GLN A 530 -0.41 -3.22 -30.53
N LYS A 531 -0.82 -3.92 -29.47
CA LYS A 531 0.02 -4.13 -28.28
C LYS A 531 1.33 -4.83 -28.66
N HIS A 532 1.27 -5.84 -29.53
CA HIS A 532 2.46 -6.52 -30.02
C HIS A 532 3.30 -5.59 -30.90
N LEU A 533 2.67 -4.87 -31.84
CA LEU A 533 3.38 -3.91 -32.69
C LEU A 533 4.12 -2.83 -31.88
N ILE A 534 3.48 -2.23 -30.88
CA ILE A 534 4.11 -1.23 -30.00
C ILE A 534 5.32 -1.83 -29.28
N ARG A 535 5.23 -3.07 -28.78
CA ARG A 535 6.36 -3.76 -28.15
C ARG A 535 7.50 -3.99 -29.13
N ASP A 536 7.18 -4.38 -30.36
CA ASP A 536 8.18 -4.59 -31.40
C ASP A 536 8.90 -3.27 -31.74
N VAL A 537 8.16 -2.16 -31.87
CA VAL A 537 8.74 -0.82 -32.10
C VAL A 537 9.60 -0.37 -30.92
N ILE A 538 9.17 -0.59 -29.67
CA ILE A 538 10.00 -0.31 -28.48
C ILE A 538 11.28 -1.13 -28.52
N ASN A 539 11.19 -2.44 -28.78
CA ASN A 539 12.36 -3.31 -28.84
C ASN A 539 13.31 -2.90 -29.97
N GLN A 540 12.80 -2.51 -31.13
CA GLN A 540 13.65 -2.09 -32.25
C GLN A 540 14.30 -0.72 -32.04
N ARG A 541 13.58 0.25 -31.44
CA ARG A 541 14.06 1.64 -31.31
C ARG A 541 14.75 1.96 -29.98
N CYS A 542 14.37 1.26 -28.90
CA CYS A 542 14.84 1.55 -27.55
C CYS A 542 15.81 0.48 -27.00
N ALA A 543 15.78 -0.76 -27.49
CA ALA A 543 16.62 -1.81 -26.90
C ALA A 543 18.12 -1.51 -27.05
N GLY A 544 18.89 -1.86 -26.02
CA GLY A 544 20.34 -1.61 -25.96
C GLY A 544 20.74 -0.16 -25.62
N ASN A 545 19.77 0.73 -25.39
CA ASN A 545 20.04 2.13 -25.06
C ASN A 545 19.88 2.42 -23.57
N SER A 546 20.95 2.85 -22.91
CA SER A 546 20.93 3.15 -21.46
C SER A 546 19.97 4.29 -21.07
N PHE A 547 19.59 5.18 -22.00
CA PHE A 547 18.66 6.27 -21.71
C PHE A 547 17.19 5.83 -21.73
N PHE A 548 16.86 4.82 -22.54
CA PHE A 548 15.52 4.32 -22.71
C PHE A 548 15.35 2.99 -21.97
N SER A 549 14.81 3.04 -20.75
CA SER A 549 14.29 1.84 -20.10
C SER A 549 12.90 1.49 -20.64
N GLN A 550 12.42 0.28 -20.35
CA GLN A 550 11.07 -0.13 -20.76
C GLN A 550 9.99 0.61 -19.95
N PRO A 551 8.83 0.92 -20.55
CA PRO A 551 7.67 1.40 -19.79
C PRO A 551 7.20 0.33 -18.81
N ASN A 552 6.52 0.73 -17.74
CA ASN A 552 6.01 -0.22 -16.72
C ASN A 552 5.20 -1.36 -17.36
N LYS A 553 4.25 -1.01 -18.23
CA LYS A 553 3.41 -1.97 -18.97
C LYS A 553 3.04 -1.46 -20.36
N VAL A 554 3.05 -2.37 -21.32
CA VAL A 554 2.41 -2.23 -22.64
C VAL A 554 1.33 -3.29 -22.76
N THR A 555 0.05 -2.91 -22.67
CA THR A 555 -1.05 -3.88 -22.60
C THR A 555 -2.36 -3.33 -23.19
N THR A 556 -3.40 -4.16 -23.25
CA THR A 556 -4.73 -3.70 -23.67
C THR A 556 -5.49 -3.03 -22.54
N VAL A 557 -6.41 -2.11 -22.87
CA VAL A 557 -7.30 -1.45 -21.90
C VAL A 557 -8.02 -2.48 -21.01
N ASP A 558 -8.57 -3.53 -21.62
CA ASP A 558 -9.31 -4.60 -20.92
C ASP A 558 -8.44 -5.34 -19.88
N ARG A 559 -7.13 -5.49 -20.13
CA ARG A 559 -6.20 -6.14 -19.18
C ARG A 559 -5.64 -5.18 -18.14
N PHE A 560 -5.90 -3.88 -18.26
CA PHE A 560 -5.41 -2.85 -17.34
C PHE A 560 -6.52 -2.34 -16.39
N GLN A 561 -7.66 -3.03 -16.35
CA GLN A 561 -8.72 -2.74 -15.40
C GLN A 561 -8.23 -2.93 -13.96
N GLY A 562 -8.67 -2.07 -13.04
CA GLY A 562 -8.18 -2.02 -11.66
C GLY A 562 -6.80 -1.36 -11.50
N GLN A 563 -5.97 -1.34 -12.54
CA GLN A 563 -4.64 -0.73 -12.54
C GLN A 563 -4.67 0.74 -12.95
N GLN A 564 -3.56 1.43 -12.67
CA GLN A 564 -3.34 2.84 -13.02
C GLN A 564 -1.85 3.12 -13.23
N ASN A 565 -1.55 4.22 -13.91
CA ASN A 565 -0.23 4.82 -13.86
C ASN A 565 -0.34 6.36 -13.92
N ASP A 566 0.75 7.06 -13.65
CA ASP A 566 0.76 8.52 -13.66
C ASP A 566 0.50 9.06 -15.07
N TYR A 567 1.18 8.47 -16.05
CA TYR A 567 1.05 8.85 -17.46
C TYR A 567 0.61 7.67 -18.32
N ILE A 568 -0.46 7.87 -19.08
CA ILE A 568 -0.99 6.88 -20.01
C ILE A 568 -0.89 7.41 -21.43
N ILE A 569 -0.26 6.63 -22.29
CA ILE A 569 -0.28 6.81 -23.74
C ILE A 569 -1.26 5.78 -24.31
N LEU A 570 -2.29 6.22 -25.04
CA LEU A 570 -3.38 5.37 -25.52
C LEU A 570 -3.45 5.39 -27.06
N SER A 571 -3.36 4.23 -27.70
CA SER A 571 -3.61 4.09 -29.15
C SER A 571 -4.98 3.44 -29.43
N LEU A 572 -5.80 4.11 -30.25
CA LEU A 572 -7.17 3.69 -30.59
C LEU A 572 -7.24 2.79 -31.83
N VAL A 573 -6.21 2.81 -32.67
CA VAL A 573 -5.91 1.93 -33.82
C VAL A 573 -6.80 2.15 -35.04
N ARG A 574 -8.12 2.16 -34.83
CA ARG A 574 -9.08 2.03 -35.92
C ARG A 574 -9.16 3.28 -36.79
N THR A 575 -9.26 3.07 -38.10
CA THR A 575 -9.49 4.11 -39.11
C THR A 575 -10.71 3.83 -39.99
N LYS A 576 -11.21 2.59 -40.06
CA LYS A 576 -12.38 2.22 -40.90
C LYS A 576 -13.69 2.13 -40.13
N ALA A 577 -13.66 1.50 -38.95
CA ALA A 577 -14.86 1.31 -38.11
C ALA A 577 -14.50 1.40 -36.63
N VAL A 578 -15.40 1.97 -35.82
CA VAL A 578 -15.15 2.23 -34.37
C VAL A 578 -14.78 0.96 -33.59
N GLY A 579 -15.31 -0.20 -33.97
CA GLY A 579 -15.05 -1.46 -33.29
C GLY A 579 -15.63 -1.53 -31.88
N HIS A 580 -14.98 -2.27 -30.99
CA HIS A 580 -15.48 -2.52 -29.63
C HIS A 580 -15.29 -1.34 -28.66
N LEU A 581 -14.67 -0.24 -29.10
CA LEU A 581 -14.60 1.00 -28.31
C LEU A 581 -15.96 1.71 -28.27
N ARG A 582 -16.90 1.36 -29.16
CA ARG A 582 -18.30 1.83 -29.10
C ARG A 582 -18.97 1.48 -27.77
N ASP A 583 -18.49 0.44 -27.10
CA ASP A 583 -18.88 0.14 -25.72
C ASP A 583 -18.35 1.23 -24.78
N VAL A 584 -19.27 2.08 -24.31
CA VAL A 584 -19.00 3.18 -23.38
C VAL A 584 -18.26 2.70 -22.13
N ARG A 585 -18.50 1.46 -21.68
CA ARG A 585 -17.81 0.89 -20.52
C ARG A 585 -16.30 0.81 -20.74
N ARG A 586 -15.90 0.42 -21.95
CA ARG A 586 -14.48 0.34 -22.35
C ARG A 586 -13.89 1.74 -22.50
N LEU A 587 -14.64 2.69 -23.02
CA LEU A 587 -14.24 4.10 -23.09
C LEU A 587 -13.98 4.67 -21.68
N VAL A 588 -14.90 4.46 -20.74
CA VAL A 588 -14.77 4.90 -19.35
C VAL A 588 -13.54 4.29 -18.68
N VAL A 589 -13.28 3.00 -18.89
CA VAL A 589 -12.04 2.37 -18.39
C VAL A 589 -10.81 3.04 -19.03
N ALA A 590 -10.79 3.22 -20.35
CA ALA A 590 -9.67 3.86 -21.05
C ALA A 590 -9.36 5.29 -20.55
N MET A 591 -10.39 6.10 -20.28
CA MET A 591 -10.23 7.49 -19.81
C MET A 591 -9.83 7.60 -18.34
N SER A 592 -9.92 6.53 -17.55
CA SER A 592 -9.72 6.55 -16.10
C SER A 592 -8.44 5.85 -15.61
N ARG A 593 -7.53 5.48 -16.50
CA ARG A 593 -6.27 4.80 -16.14
C ARG A 593 -5.14 5.75 -15.74
N ALA A 594 -5.21 7.01 -16.15
CA ALA A 594 -4.19 8.02 -15.88
C ALA A 594 -4.46 8.78 -14.58
N ARG A 595 -3.41 9.04 -13.79
CA ARG A 595 -3.49 9.95 -12.64
C ARG A 595 -3.20 11.40 -13.03
N LEU A 596 -2.16 11.62 -13.84
CA LEU A 596 -1.60 12.95 -14.12
C LEU A 596 -1.63 13.33 -15.60
N GLY A 597 -1.44 12.39 -16.53
CA GLY A 597 -1.51 12.70 -17.96
C GLY A 597 -2.03 11.60 -18.87
N LEU A 598 -2.82 12.00 -19.87
CA LEU A 598 -3.46 11.10 -20.83
C LEU A 598 -3.29 11.60 -22.27
N TYR A 599 -2.51 10.88 -23.08
CA TYR A 599 -2.25 11.24 -24.48
C TYR A 599 -2.80 10.16 -25.40
N ILE A 600 -3.78 10.52 -26.22
CA ILE A 600 -4.58 9.59 -27.02
C ILE A 600 -4.24 9.78 -28.49
N PHE A 601 -3.92 8.71 -29.20
CA PHE A 601 -3.63 8.68 -30.62
C PHE A 601 -4.76 7.95 -31.34
N GLY A 602 -5.33 8.56 -32.37
CA GLY A 602 -6.39 7.94 -33.16
C GLY A 602 -6.84 8.77 -34.36
N ARG A 603 -7.58 8.16 -35.29
CA ARG A 603 -8.26 8.88 -36.37
C ARG A 603 -9.47 9.61 -35.80
N VAL A 604 -9.35 10.91 -35.56
CA VAL A 604 -10.35 11.67 -34.80
C VAL A 604 -11.71 11.69 -35.50
N SER A 605 -11.72 11.86 -36.82
CA SER A 605 -12.94 11.88 -37.63
C SER A 605 -13.78 10.61 -37.49
N LEU A 606 -13.16 9.43 -37.31
CA LEU A 606 -13.89 8.17 -37.14
C LEU A 606 -14.67 8.15 -35.82
N PHE A 607 -14.02 8.52 -34.72
CA PHE A 607 -14.61 8.40 -33.38
C PHE A 607 -15.55 9.56 -33.03
N GLN A 608 -15.32 10.76 -33.60
CA GLN A 608 -16.24 11.89 -33.49
C GLN A 608 -17.64 11.58 -34.04
N ASN A 609 -17.71 10.78 -35.11
CA ASN A 609 -18.98 10.38 -35.74
C ASN A 609 -19.78 9.37 -34.90
N CYS A 610 -19.22 8.84 -33.81
CA CYS A 610 -19.87 7.86 -32.95
C CYS A 610 -20.67 8.55 -31.84
N PHE A 611 -22.01 8.47 -31.91
CA PHE A 611 -22.91 9.12 -30.95
C PHE A 611 -22.65 8.70 -29.50
N GLU A 612 -22.39 7.42 -29.25
CA GLU A 612 -22.17 6.94 -27.87
C GLU A 612 -20.88 7.51 -27.23
N LEU A 613 -19.92 7.97 -28.04
CA LEU A 613 -18.63 8.49 -27.57
C LEU A 613 -18.61 10.03 -27.50
N THR A 614 -19.64 10.70 -28.02
CA THR A 614 -19.74 12.17 -28.10
C THR A 614 -19.45 12.91 -26.78
N PRO A 615 -19.92 12.46 -25.60
CA PRO A 615 -19.67 13.18 -24.33
C PRO A 615 -18.18 13.32 -23.99
N VAL A 616 -17.34 12.38 -24.44
CA VAL A 616 -15.89 12.41 -24.22
C VAL A 616 -15.19 13.08 -25.38
N PHE A 617 -15.53 12.70 -26.62
CA PHE A 617 -14.82 13.22 -27.79
C PHE A 617 -15.06 14.71 -28.00
N SER A 618 -16.24 15.24 -27.64
CA SER A 618 -16.48 16.70 -27.65
C SER A 618 -15.54 17.46 -26.71
N GLN A 619 -15.26 16.91 -25.51
CA GLN A 619 -14.30 17.48 -24.57
C GLN A 619 -12.85 17.34 -25.06
N LEU A 620 -12.50 16.19 -25.62
CA LEU A 620 -11.17 15.95 -26.19
C LEU A 620 -10.88 16.89 -27.37
N THR A 621 -11.88 17.17 -28.20
CA THR A 621 -11.74 18.01 -29.40
C THR A 621 -11.94 19.50 -29.12
N ALA A 622 -12.27 19.87 -27.87
CA ALA A 622 -12.19 21.26 -27.42
C ALA A 622 -10.74 21.77 -27.38
N ARG A 623 -9.76 20.85 -27.33
CA ARG A 623 -8.33 21.13 -27.48
C ARG A 623 -7.87 20.86 -28.91
N LEU A 624 -6.78 21.49 -29.32
CA LEU A 624 -6.18 21.28 -30.64
C LEU A 624 -5.70 19.82 -30.79
N MET A 625 -5.84 19.27 -31.99
CA MET A 625 -5.59 17.85 -32.29
C MET A 625 -4.14 17.53 -32.71
N GLN A 626 -3.25 18.53 -32.69
CA GLN A 626 -1.82 18.40 -33.00
C GLN A 626 -1.03 18.46 -31.69
N LEU A 627 -0.05 17.57 -31.48
CA LEU A 627 0.64 17.47 -30.19
C LEU A 627 1.39 18.78 -29.85
N HIS A 628 1.12 19.34 -28.66
CA HIS A 628 1.74 20.58 -28.18
C HIS A 628 2.80 20.29 -27.13
N ILE A 629 4.05 20.59 -27.45
CA ILE A 629 5.21 20.25 -26.63
C ILE A 629 6.02 21.49 -26.22
N ARG A 630 6.86 21.31 -25.20
CA ARG A 630 7.74 22.32 -24.62
C ARG A 630 9.13 21.69 -24.37
N PRO A 631 9.92 21.40 -25.41
CA PRO A 631 11.10 20.51 -25.34
C PRO A 631 12.22 20.99 -24.41
N HIS A 632 12.23 22.26 -24.00
CA HIS A 632 13.23 22.83 -23.09
C HIS A 632 12.74 22.94 -21.64
N GLU A 633 11.51 22.52 -21.36
CA GLU A 633 10.99 22.40 -20.00
C GLU A 633 11.46 21.06 -19.42
N TYR A 634 12.65 21.08 -18.83
CA TYR A 634 13.10 20.00 -17.98
C TYR A 634 12.30 20.03 -16.67
N TYR A 635 12.26 18.90 -15.96
CA TYR A 635 11.56 18.73 -14.67
C TYR A 635 11.88 19.81 -13.60
N SER A 636 12.89 20.67 -13.82
CA SER A 636 13.44 21.59 -12.83
C SER A 636 13.61 23.06 -13.27
N GLN A 637 13.18 23.50 -14.48
CA GLN A 637 13.42 24.90 -14.90
C GLN A 637 12.30 25.52 -15.75
N GLU A 638 12.05 26.82 -15.50
CA GLU A 638 11.06 27.66 -16.16
C GLU A 638 11.69 28.48 -17.29
N GLN A 639 11.37 28.12 -18.54
CA GLN A 639 10.84 29.02 -19.58
C GLN A 639 10.88 28.32 -20.96
N PRO A 640 9.74 27.86 -21.50
CA PRO A 640 9.74 27.08 -22.73
C PRO A 640 9.27 27.84 -23.98
N VAL A 641 9.92 27.53 -25.10
CA VAL A 641 9.38 27.76 -26.46
C VAL A 641 8.28 26.73 -26.73
N HIS A 642 7.09 27.19 -27.06
CA HIS A 642 5.94 26.37 -27.42
C HIS A 642 6.08 25.85 -28.87
N GLN A 643 6.07 24.54 -29.07
CA GLN A 643 6.19 23.91 -30.39
C GLN A 643 4.99 22.99 -30.67
N ILE A 644 4.51 23.01 -31.91
CA ILE A 644 3.38 22.20 -32.38
C ILE A 644 3.91 21.14 -33.35
N ILE A 645 3.67 19.87 -33.04
CA ILE A 645 4.05 18.74 -33.88
C ILE A 645 2.85 18.33 -34.73
N LYS A 646 3.00 18.39 -36.06
CA LYS A 646 1.90 18.19 -37.01
C LYS A 646 1.61 16.72 -37.28
N ASN A 647 2.64 15.86 -37.27
CA ASN A 647 2.51 14.44 -37.62
C ASN A 647 3.59 13.56 -36.98
N MET A 648 3.43 12.24 -37.12
CA MET A 648 4.36 11.24 -36.57
C MET A 648 5.79 11.39 -37.13
N PRO A 649 6.04 11.54 -38.44
CA PRO A 649 7.41 11.71 -38.95
C PRO A 649 8.14 12.91 -38.35
N GLU A 650 7.46 14.04 -38.17
CA GLU A 650 8.02 15.23 -37.51
C GLU A 650 8.41 14.94 -36.07
N MET A 651 7.55 14.24 -35.31
CA MET A 651 7.86 13.81 -33.94
C MET A 651 9.11 12.93 -33.90
N THR A 652 9.16 11.91 -34.76
CA THR A 652 10.28 10.95 -34.79
C THR A 652 11.60 11.63 -35.14
N ASN A 653 11.59 12.55 -36.12
CA ASN A 653 12.77 13.35 -36.48
C ASN A 653 13.23 14.24 -35.32
N MET A 654 12.29 14.89 -34.62
CA MET A 654 12.61 15.71 -33.46
C MET A 654 13.22 14.88 -32.33
N VAL A 655 12.61 13.75 -31.97
CA VAL A 655 13.11 12.84 -30.93
C VAL A 655 14.49 12.31 -31.28
N TYR A 656 14.72 11.96 -32.55
CA TYR A 656 16.04 11.54 -33.03
C TYR A 656 17.08 12.66 -32.86
N ASN A 657 16.75 13.91 -33.24
CA ASN A 657 17.63 15.05 -33.08
C ASN A 657 17.92 15.36 -31.60
N MET A 658 16.91 15.32 -30.74
CA MET A 658 17.06 15.50 -29.29
C MET A 658 17.97 14.40 -28.70
N TYR A 659 17.75 13.15 -29.09
CA TYR A 659 18.56 12.02 -28.66
C TYR A 659 20.02 12.16 -29.11
N MET A 660 20.26 12.51 -30.37
CA MET A 660 21.61 12.73 -30.89
C MET A 660 22.32 13.88 -30.17
N HIS A 661 21.62 14.98 -29.90
CA HIS A 661 22.15 16.07 -29.09
C HIS A 661 22.51 15.61 -27.67
N MET A 662 21.66 14.79 -27.05
CA MET A 662 21.89 14.27 -25.70
C MET A 662 23.05 13.27 -25.62
N ILE A 663 23.24 12.43 -26.65
CA ILE A 663 24.44 11.57 -26.76
C ILE A 663 25.68 12.44 -26.88
N GLN A 664 25.68 13.44 -27.76
CA GLN A 664 26.84 14.29 -27.98
C GLN A 664 27.22 15.07 -26.72
N THR A 665 26.24 15.61 -25.99
CA THR A 665 26.50 16.29 -24.70
C THR A 665 26.96 15.32 -23.63
N SER A 666 26.39 14.12 -23.54
CA SER A 666 26.84 13.10 -22.59
C SER A 666 28.26 12.59 -22.90
N GLN A 667 28.60 12.40 -24.18
CA GLN A 667 29.95 12.03 -24.62
C GLN A 667 30.94 13.17 -24.35
N LYS A 668 30.59 14.42 -24.64
CA LYS A 668 31.40 15.59 -24.28
C LYS A 668 31.60 15.67 -22.76
N TYR A 669 30.55 15.44 -21.96
CA TYR A 669 30.67 15.44 -20.51
C TYR A 669 31.53 14.29 -19.98
N ARG A 670 31.46 13.10 -20.60
CA ARG A 670 32.37 11.98 -20.30
C ARG A 670 33.80 12.28 -20.72
N GLN A 671 34.03 12.92 -21.86
CA GLN A 671 35.35 13.35 -22.31
C GLN A 671 35.92 14.44 -21.40
N VAL A 672 35.13 15.44 -21.01
CA VAL A 672 35.53 16.47 -20.05
C VAL A 672 35.82 15.86 -18.68
N LYS A 673 34.98 14.96 -18.16
CA LYS A 673 35.30 14.23 -16.91
C LYS A 673 36.55 13.36 -17.03
N ALA A 674 36.78 12.73 -18.19
CA ALA A 674 38.01 11.96 -18.42
C ALA A 674 39.24 12.88 -18.50
N PHE A 675 39.09 14.07 -19.10
CA PHE A 675 40.13 15.09 -19.20
C PHE A 675 40.40 15.78 -17.86
N ASP A 676 39.37 16.05 -17.05
CA ASP A 676 39.50 16.55 -15.67
C ASP A 676 40.11 15.50 -14.75
N LYS A 677 39.80 14.22 -14.97
CA LYS A 677 40.46 13.11 -14.27
C LYS A 677 41.93 13.00 -14.67
N TYR A 678 42.25 13.16 -15.96
CA TYR A 678 43.61 13.17 -16.48
C TYR A 678 44.40 14.39 -15.96
N ASN A 679 43.82 15.59 -15.97
CA ASN A 679 44.43 16.81 -15.44
C ASN A 679 44.59 16.77 -13.92
N ASN A 680 43.65 16.16 -13.17
CA ASN A 680 43.83 15.93 -11.74
C ASN A 680 44.92 14.89 -11.46
N GLU A 681 45.07 13.86 -12.28
CA GLU A 681 46.18 12.91 -12.20
C GLU A 681 47.54 13.57 -12.56
N GLU A 682 47.58 14.46 -13.56
CA GLU A 682 48.78 15.24 -13.92
C GLU A 682 49.13 16.28 -12.86
N CYS A 683 48.13 16.98 -12.30
CA CYS A 683 48.29 17.92 -11.20
C CYS A 683 48.76 17.19 -9.94
N HIS A 684 48.21 16.00 -9.66
CA HIS A 684 48.73 15.15 -8.58
C HIS A 684 50.18 14.72 -8.85
N GLN A 685 50.55 14.31 -10.06
CA GLN A 685 51.94 13.94 -10.39
C GLN A 685 52.93 15.11 -10.33
N THR A 686 52.54 16.32 -10.75
CA THR A 686 53.39 17.51 -10.62
C THR A 686 53.55 17.92 -9.16
N THR A 687 52.44 17.95 -8.39
CA THR A 687 52.50 18.25 -6.96
C THR A 687 53.34 17.21 -6.21
N PHE A 688 53.20 15.91 -6.54
CA PHE A 688 54.01 14.82 -5.96
C PHE A 688 55.48 14.97 -6.30
N LYS A 689 55.85 15.33 -7.54
CA LYS A 689 57.24 15.56 -7.92
C LYS A 689 57.84 16.77 -7.19
N THR A 690 57.09 17.86 -7.02
CA THR A 690 57.60 19.05 -6.31
C THR A 690 57.77 18.80 -4.81
N THR A 691 56.82 18.10 -4.16
CA THR A 691 56.97 17.71 -2.74
C THR A 691 58.05 16.64 -2.54
N HIS A 692 58.24 15.70 -3.48
CA HIS A 692 59.33 14.73 -3.40
C HIS A 692 60.71 15.40 -3.51
N ILE A 693 60.88 16.36 -4.43
CA ILE A 693 62.14 17.08 -4.61
C ILE A 693 62.44 17.93 -3.37
N LEU A 694 61.47 18.66 -2.83
CA LEU A 694 61.61 19.42 -1.58
C LEU A 694 61.92 18.51 -0.38
N ALA A 695 61.24 17.37 -0.25
CA ALA A 695 61.50 16.41 0.82
C ALA A 695 62.91 15.80 0.71
N VAL A 696 63.37 15.44 -0.49
CA VAL A 696 64.73 14.93 -0.72
C VAL A 696 65.78 16.01 -0.43
N GLN A 697 65.53 17.27 -0.80
CA GLN A 697 66.44 18.38 -0.49
C GLN A 697 66.54 18.66 1.02
N ILE A 698 65.41 18.59 1.74
CA ILE A 698 65.36 18.72 3.20
C ILE A 698 66.11 17.54 3.86
N VAL A 699 65.94 16.32 3.37
CA VAL A 699 66.67 15.14 3.88
C VAL A 699 68.17 15.26 3.64
N ILE A 700 68.61 15.68 2.45
CA ILE A 700 70.04 15.90 2.13
C ILE A 700 70.64 17.01 3.01
N GLN A 701 69.93 18.12 3.21
CA GLN A 701 70.37 19.18 4.12
C GLN A 701 70.45 18.70 5.57
N SER A 702 69.47 17.91 6.02
CA SER A 702 69.44 17.34 7.37
C SER A 702 70.57 16.36 7.61
N VAL A 703 70.89 15.50 6.64
CA VAL A 703 72.01 14.55 6.70
C VAL A 703 73.35 15.26 6.69
N ASN A 704 73.51 16.33 5.91
CA ASN A 704 74.74 17.14 5.92
C ASN A 704 74.94 17.87 7.25
N VAL A 705 73.88 18.41 7.86
CA VAL A 705 73.93 19.03 9.18
C VAL A 705 74.28 17.98 10.25
N LEU A 706 73.64 16.81 10.23
CA LEU A 706 73.93 15.71 11.16
C LEU A 706 75.35 15.14 11.00
N SER A 707 75.86 15.03 9.77
CA SER A 707 77.25 14.63 9.49
C SER A 707 78.26 15.66 10.02
N THR A 708 77.95 16.95 9.88
CA THR A 708 78.79 18.03 10.41
C THR A 708 78.81 18.01 11.94
N ILE A 709 77.65 17.83 12.58
CA ILE A 709 77.50 17.67 14.04
C ILE A 709 78.23 16.42 14.53
N TYR A 710 78.16 15.29 13.82
CA TYR A 710 78.87 14.06 14.14
C TYR A 710 80.40 14.25 14.05
N SER A 711 80.90 14.92 13.00
CA SER A 711 82.34 15.19 12.85
C SER A 711 82.89 16.17 13.89
N ALA A 712 82.04 17.06 14.41
CA ALA A 712 82.38 18.02 15.46
C ALA A 712 82.35 17.37 16.86
N THR A 713 81.36 16.52 17.12
CA THR A 713 81.24 15.77 18.39
C THR A 713 82.27 14.64 18.50
N SER A 714 82.63 13.96 17.40
CA SER A 714 83.71 12.95 17.41
C SER A 714 85.09 13.60 17.63
N ARG A 715 85.33 14.80 17.07
CA ARG A 715 86.57 15.57 17.31
C ARG A 715 86.66 16.14 18.72
N ALA A 716 85.53 16.47 19.35
CA ALA A 716 85.47 16.91 20.74
C ALA A 716 85.69 15.75 21.72
N LEU A 717 85.16 14.55 21.43
CA LEU A 717 85.34 13.36 22.28
C LEU A 717 86.77 12.78 22.25
N TRP A 718 87.52 12.97 21.16
CA TRP A 718 88.90 12.47 21.00
C TRP A 718 89.98 13.38 21.60
N ARG A 719 89.63 14.59 22.08
CA ARG A 719 90.60 15.54 22.68
C ARG A 719 90.67 15.50 24.21
N THR A 720 89.97 14.59 24.86
CA THR A 720 90.06 14.38 26.32
C THR A 720 90.30 12.90 26.63
N THR A 721 91.54 12.48 26.40
CA THR A 721 92.12 11.25 26.95
C THR A 721 93.52 11.58 27.42
N ASP A 722 93.64 12.00 28.67
CA ASP A 722 94.85 11.80 29.47
C ASP A 722 94.45 10.96 30.69
N GLU A 723 95.31 9.99 30.98
CA GLU A 723 95.41 9.15 32.17
C GLU A 723 95.18 9.96 33.48
N ASN A 724 94.57 9.52 34.57
CA ASN A 724 94.14 8.21 35.05
C ASN A 724 93.03 8.44 36.10
N ASN A 725 92.02 7.56 36.14
CA ASN A 725 90.96 7.44 37.17
C ASN A 725 89.80 8.48 37.15
N ASN A 726 88.64 8.14 36.57
CA ASN A 726 87.36 8.86 36.81
C ASN A 726 86.12 7.96 36.52
N PRO A 727 85.03 8.00 37.33
CA PRO A 727 83.95 6.99 37.35
C PRO A 727 82.77 7.30 36.41
N TRP A 728 83.01 7.81 35.20
CA TRP A 728 81.97 8.13 34.21
C TRP A 728 82.05 7.24 32.94
N LYS A 729 82.34 5.94 33.12
CA LYS A 729 82.43 4.97 32.00
C LYS A 729 81.06 4.60 31.43
N ASP A 730 79.99 4.60 32.22
CA ASP A 730 78.68 4.09 31.77
C ASP A 730 77.78 5.11 31.05
N ALA A 731 78.08 6.41 31.13
CA ALA A 731 77.36 7.44 30.37
C ALA A 731 77.87 7.60 28.93
N LYS A 732 79.10 7.14 28.63
CA LYS A 732 79.74 7.29 27.31
C LYS A 732 79.30 6.22 26.29
N THR A 733 78.91 5.04 26.73
CA THR A 733 78.41 3.95 25.87
C THR A 733 76.98 4.18 25.40
N SER A 734 76.15 4.85 26.21
CA SER A 734 74.75 5.16 25.86
C SER A 734 74.61 6.23 24.76
N CYS A 735 75.53 7.19 24.69
CA CYS A 735 75.48 8.26 23.69
C CYS A 735 75.96 7.83 22.29
N LEU A 736 76.87 6.85 22.20
CA LEU A 736 77.41 6.33 20.92
C LEU A 736 76.49 5.29 20.24
N LEU A 737 75.55 4.70 20.96
CA LEU A 737 74.54 3.77 20.41
C LEU A 737 73.18 4.45 20.10
N ALA A 738 72.91 5.64 20.63
CA ALA A 738 71.62 6.33 20.43
C ALA A 738 71.48 7.01 19.05
N LEU A 739 72.58 7.47 18.44
CA LEU A 739 72.55 8.18 17.15
C LEU A 739 72.17 7.31 15.93
N PRO A 740 72.67 6.07 15.77
CA PRO A 740 72.25 5.18 14.68
C PRO A 740 70.78 4.77 14.78
N LEU A 741 70.28 4.58 16.01
CA LEU A 741 68.88 4.23 16.28
C LEU A 741 67.92 5.38 15.98
N CYS A 742 68.28 6.62 16.29
CA CYS A 742 67.49 7.80 15.89
C CYS A 742 67.45 8.01 14.37
N LEU A 743 68.56 7.77 13.67
CA LEU A 743 68.61 7.81 12.20
C LEU A 743 67.75 6.71 11.57
N LEU A 744 67.76 5.50 12.16
CA LEU A 744 66.91 4.38 11.71
C LEU A 744 65.42 4.67 11.92
N PHE A 745 65.04 5.27 13.06
CA PHE A 745 63.66 5.66 13.34
C PHE A 745 63.16 6.78 12.42
N LEU A 746 64.01 7.75 12.08
CA LEU A 746 63.68 8.80 11.10
C LEU A 746 63.50 8.24 9.69
N LEU A 747 64.34 7.28 9.28
CA LEU A 747 64.20 6.57 8.01
C LEU A 747 62.94 5.70 7.94
N LEU A 748 62.60 5.00 9.03
CA LEU A 748 61.38 4.18 9.13
C LEU A 748 60.10 5.04 9.14
N ALA A 749 60.12 6.19 9.82
CA ALA A 749 59.00 7.14 9.80
C ALA A 749 58.79 7.75 8.40
N LEU A 750 59.86 8.01 7.65
CA LEU A 750 59.78 8.49 6.26
C LEU A 750 59.25 7.42 5.28
N CYS A 751 59.55 6.13 5.51
CA CYS A 751 59.00 5.03 4.70
C CYS A 751 57.50 4.79 4.95
N ASN A 752 56.99 5.01 6.16
CA ASN A 752 55.59 4.76 6.50
C ASN A 752 54.59 5.81 5.98
N VAL A 753 55.07 6.98 5.53
CA VAL A 753 54.23 8.05 4.95
C VAL A 753 53.94 7.79 3.45
N TYR A 754 54.66 6.85 2.81
CA TYR A 754 54.48 6.49 1.41
C TYR A 754 53.85 5.10 1.24
N GLN A 755 52.53 4.99 1.47
CA GLN A 755 51.71 3.91 0.91
C GLN A 755 50.67 4.49 -0.08
N PRO A 756 50.55 3.97 -1.31
CA PRO A 756 49.49 4.39 -2.23
C PRO A 756 48.12 3.85 -1.76
N PRO A 757 47.01 4.59 -1.96
CA PRO A 757 45.69 4.12 -1.56
C PRO A 757 45.24 2.90 -2.39
N SER A 758 44.66 1.92 -1.70
CA SER A 758 44.10 0.69 -2.26
C SER A 758 42.84 0.94 -3.09
N LEU A 759 42.81 0.37 -4.30
CA LEU A 759 41.61 0.24 -5.14
C LEU A 759 40.61 -0.74 -4.49
N PRO A 760 39.28 -0.44 -4.48
CA PRO A 760 38.29 -1.43 -4.10
C PRO A 760 38.11 -2.49 -5.19
N SER A 761 38.10 -3.75 -4.76
CA SER A 761 37.98 -4.98 -5.54
C SER A 761 36.64 -5.10 -6.28
N LEU A 762 36.70 -5.26 -7.60
CA LEU A 762 35.67 -5.92 -8.41
C LEU A 762 35.85 -7.44 -8.27
N SER A 763 34.88 -8.13 -7.66
CA SER A 763 34.65 -9.56 -7.89
C SER A 763 33.20 -9.91 -7.59
N GLY A 764 32.47 -10.36 -8.61
CA GLY A 764 31.09 -10.82 -8.49
C GLY A 764 30.34 -10.85 -9.82
N ALA A 765 30.96 -11.40 -10.87
CA ALA A 765 30.27 -11.78 -12.09
C ALA A 765 30.69 -13.21 -12.44
N THR A 766 29.80 -14.17 -12.19
CA THR A 766 29.70 -15.50 -12.82
C THR A 766 28.31 -16.07 -12.55
N GLU A 767 27.66 -16.52 -13.63
CA GLU A 767 26.59 -17.54 -13.71
C GLU A 767 25.16 -17.15 -13.29
N GLU A 768 24.37 -16.59 -14.23
CA GLU A 768 23.42 -17.30 -15.13
C GLU A 768 22.92 -16.36 -16.25
#